data_AF-A0A0L0LA59-F1
#
_entry.id   AF-A0A0L0LA59-F1
#
_cell.length_a   1.000
_cell.length_b   1.000
_cell.length_c   1.000
_cell.angle_alpha   90.00
_cell.angle_beta   90.00
_cell.angle_gamma   90.00
#
_symmetry.space_group_name_H-M   'P 1'
#
loop_
_entity.id
_entity.type
_entity.pdbx_description
1 polymer ?
#
loop_
_entity_poly.entity_id
_entity_poly.type
_entity_poly.pdbx_seq_one_letter_code
_entity_poly.pdbx_strand_id
1 'polypeptide(L)'
;MNLTKSRTAKLAAGFVGFAMALSIVAPTLASADTASDLQAQINSLLATISSLQAQLSATTGSSSVSTGYTFNTNLTVGSTGADVMNLQKVLNMSADTKVANSGNGSPGMETSYFGPATKAAVIKFQTKYGISPAAGYVGAITRAKLNSMGGSTVPPVVTPGNPQGGSLSVSAGSQPANSLAPTNAARLPFTTVVLTAGSSDVTVNSITVERSGLAQDAMFSGVVLLDSNGMQIGIAKTLNSNHQAMVGEPFVVKAGTSKTVTVAGNIGTISSTYAGQVASLNVVAVNTSASVSGSMPITGAQHTANGTLTLGTATMSESSYDPDTSANKEIGTTNYKFAGVRVTAGSAEQVRLWSIRWNQTGSASSQDLANIKVYVDGTAYDTTVSSDGKYYSASFSGGLLIDKGNSKDVYIQGDIVGSSASGRTIEFDIYKATDIYVSGVTYGYGITPTQSANGTANVATSEFTSGTPFFSGSQVTVTGGSATSIQKATSVAAQNVAVNVPNQVLGGFQTDIKGEPISVQSMVYNFNYSSGVAASSYLLTNVSLVDENGAIVAGPVDAVNVGGVAQKVTFTDTVTLPVGVKTYTLKGKLPSGLSNGTTIVASTTPSSDWSNITGQTTGNTITLSNGVFSMNTMTVKAAALAITVSATPSAQSVVPGTQGFTFANYQFDASQSGEDVRFSSVPLYYNGASNAAAADESKLTSCQLFDGSTALNTGSNVVNPSTATATSTPYEPTFTFDQQFTIPKGTVKTLALKCNLASSMDNSSVVQWGIKTAASITVTGVTSGNDVTETVTASNGQAMTVSAAYLTVTTDSNSPSYALAAAGTSGNEIGRFKITAANETVNLNKIGLKLTNSASSSASDLIAVSIWDGATQVGSAIFTGANTVATSTFTSPVVLTKDVAKVLTIKADFAAIGTSQPGTQGHLIAIDVNGSDTTGTEGTGAGSGSTINLATSGSTASTAVAGVRLFRSFPTFAKVSVPTNTLNNGEQSLLRFKVTANAAGDVGIYKFTVRVATTTATVTGINIRAYTDSGFSTPVSGLSSDGSLLATALTGTAWGSSSTDLEVFAQTSAAASTTVQVPAGATRYFDVIGTVASASTGASVQTQLQGDAAYPQLSSFMGTALQINNDAGSNNDLIWSPNATSTSVNASNDWTNGYGIVGLPSSNMSAEVLSK
;
A
#
# COMPACT_ATOMS: atom_id res chain seq x y z
N MET A 1 57.99 -1.41 5.96
CA MET A 1 57.05 -0.62 6.77
C MET A 1 56.61 -1.50 7.93
N ASN A 2 57.29 -1.58 9.09
CA ASN A 2 57.91 -0.59 10.02
C ASN A 2 56.90 -0.23 11.13
N LEU A 3 57.09 -0.42 12.45
CA LEU A 3 58.12 -1.00 13.35
C LEU A 3 57.36 -1.44 14.67
N THR A 4 57.71 -2.39 15.55
CA THR A 4 58.79 -3.41 15.64
C THR A 4 58.46 -4.56 16.63
N LYS A 5 59.39 -5.53 16.71
CA LYS A 5 59.69 -6.58 17.73
C LYS A 5 59.71 -6.04 19.19
N SER A 6 59.79 -6.83 20.29
CA SER A 6 60.53 -8.10 20.50
C SER A 6 60.09 -8.94 21.73
N ARG A 7 60.72 -10.11 21.93
CA ARG A 7 60.63 -11.03 23.09
C ARG A 7 61.85 -10.91 24.05
N THR A 8 61.77 -11.56 25.24
CA THR A 8 62.84 -12.40 25.88
C THR A 8 63.52 -11.94 27.21
N ALA A 9 63.01 -12.45 28.35
CA ALA A 9 63.70 -13.17 29.46
C ALA A 9 64.74 -12.57 30.47
N LYS A 10 64.73 -13.22 31.66
CA LYS A 10 65.85 -13.69 32.56
C LYS A 10 66.30 -12.93 33.85
N LEU A 11 66.22 -13.70 34.96
CA LEU A 11 67.22 -13.96 36.03
C LEU A 11 67.38 -13.09 37.32
N ALA A 12 67.81 -13.81 38.38
CA ALA A 12 68.18 -13.46 39.78
C ALA A 12 67.02 -13.48 40.81
N ALA A 13 66.96 -14.30 41.88
CA ALA A 13 67.94 -14.94 42.80
C ALA A 13 68.73 -13.95 43.68
N GLY A 14 68.92 -14.13 45.00
CA GLY A 14 68.50 -15.18 45.96
C GLY A 14 69.55 -15.36 47.08
N PHE A 15 69.16 -15.78 48.30
CA PHE A 15 69.91 -16.34 49.48
C PHE A 15 69.00 -16.12 50.74
N VAL A 16 68.81 -17.02 51.74
CA VAL A 16 69.71 -17.77 52.67
C VAL A 16 70.39 -16.82 53.69
N GLY A 17 70.35 -17.05 55.02
CA GLY A 17 69.71 -18.11 55.84
C GLY A 17 70.09 -17.98 57.34
N PHE A 18 69.82 -19.03 58.15
CA PHE A 18 70.07 -19.17 59.61
C PHE A 18 69.28 -18.23 60.56
N ALA A 19 69.13 -18.49 61.88
CA ALA A 19 68.71 -19.66 62.68
C ALA A 19 69.20 -19.53 64.15
N MET A 20 68.48 -20.19 65.07
CA MET A 20 68.78 -20.44 66.52
C MET A 20 68.48 -19.34 67.56
N ALA A 21 68.26 -19.66 68.85
CA ALA A 21 67.53 -20.77 69.52
C ALA A 21 67.60 -20.60 71.07
N LEU A 22 66.63 -21.19 71.80
CA LEU A 22 66.64 -21.44 73.27
C LEU A 22 66.74 -20.21 74.21
N SER A 23 66.55 -20.31 75.54
CA SER A 23 65.40 -20.87 76.30
C SER A 23 65.54 -20.58 77.81
N ILE A 24 64.44 -20.18 78.46
CA ILE A 24 63.99 -20.55 79.83
C ILE A 24 65.06 -20.73 80.93
N VAL A 25 64.97 -19.94 82.02
CA VAL A 25 64.89 -20.44 83.42
C VAL A 25 64.47 -19.31 84.38
N ALA A 26 63.63 -19.64 85.34
CA ALA A 26 63.33 -18.86 86.56
C ALA A 26 63.54 -19.81 87.77
N PRO A 27 63.73 -19.33 89.02
CA PRO A 27 62.57 -18.84 89.80
C PRO A 27 62.87 -17.80 90.93
N THR A 28 61.80 -17.30 91.56
CA THR A 28 61.57 -16.97 93.02
C THR A 28 62.73 -16.55 93.95
N LEU A 29 62.57 -15.64 94.93
CA LEU A 29 61.36 -15.13 95.62
C LEU A 29 61.60 -13.74 96.27
N ALA A 30 60.58 -13.24 96.98
CA ALA A 30 60.41 -11.90 97.59
C ALA A 30 61.41 -11.58 98.76
N SER A 31 61.48 -10.38 99.37
CA SER A 31 60.44 -9.33 99.55
C SER A 31 61.03 -7.94 99.90
N ALA A 32 60.25 -6.87 99.64
CA ALA A 32 60.13 -5.56 100.35
C ALA A 32 61.40 -4.81 100.82
N ASP A 33 61.56 -3.50 100.62
CA ASP A 33 60.70 -2.44 100.05
C ASP A 33 61.60 -1.21 99.68
N THR A 34 61.18 -0.08 99.08
CA THR A 34 59.82 0.45 98.82
C THR A 34 59.59 0.87 97.37
N ALA A 35 58.32 1.12 97.02
CA ALA A 35 57.95 1.72 95.73
C ALA A 35 58.34 3.21 95.57
N SER A 36 58.60 3.94 96.67
CA SER A 36 58.89 5.39 96.62
C SER A 36 60.18 5.69 95.85
N ASP A 37 61.26 5.02 96.22
CA ASP A 37 62.60 5.36 95.70
C ASP A 37 62.81 4.83 94.29
N LEU A 38 62.15 3.71 93.95
CA LEU A 38 62.00 3.29 92.55
C LEU A 38 61.22 4.33 91.75
N GLN A 39 60.12 4.88 92.26
CA GLN A 39 59.37 5.92 91.55
C GLN A 39 60.18 7.22 91.38
N ALA A 40 61.00 7.59 92.37
CA ALA A 40 61.90 8.73 92.27
C ALA A 40 62.99 8.52 91.19
N GLN A 41 63.62 7.34 91.14
CA GLN A 41 64.59 7.01 90.10
C GLN A 41 63.93 6.88 88.71
N ILE A 42 62.74 6.27 88.61
CA ILE A 42 61.95 6.19 87.38
C ILE A 42 61.62 7.60 86.88
N ASN A 43 61.18 8.52 87.74
CA ASN A 43 60.86 9.89 87.34
C ASN A 43 62.12 10.66 86.88
N SER A 44 63.27 10.44 87.52
CA SER A 44 64.55 11.05 87.13
C SER A 44 65.08 10.52 85.79
N LEU A 45 64.99 9.20 85.57
CA LEU A 45 65.33 8.58 84.28
C LEU A 45 64.34 9.00 83.18
N LEU A 46 63.04 9.08 83.46
CA LEU A 46 62.04 9.56 82.50
C LEU A 46 62.27 11.02 82.10
N ALA A 47 62.64 11.90 83.04
CA ALA A 47 63.01 13.27 82.72
C ALA A 47 64.27 13.34 81.82
N THR A 48 65.26 12.48 82.08
CA THR A 48 66.49 12.39 81.30
C THR A 48 66.26 11.78 79.90
N ILE A 49 65.40 10.77 79.80
CA ILE A 49 64.97 10.17 78.53
C ILE A 49 64.17 11.20 77.72
N SER A 50 63.30 11.98 78.36
CA SER A 50 62.48 12.99 77.68
C SER A 50 63.32 14.14 77.11
N SER A 51 64.34 14.62 77.82
CA SER A 51 65.25 15.66 77.29
C SER A 51 66.12 15.15 76.14
N LEU A 52 66.64 13.93 76.23
CA LEU A 52 67.40 13.29 75.14
C LEU A 52 66.54 12.99 73.91
N GLN A 53 65.29 12.55 74.10
CA GLN A 53 64.32 12.36 73.01
C GLN A 53 63.91 13.69 72.36
N ALA A 54 63.78 14.78 73.13
CA ALA A 54 63.53 16.11 72.61
C ALA A 54 64.68 16.63 71.74
N GLN A 55 65.94 16.39 72.13
CA GLN A 55 67.10 16.75 71.31
C GLN A 55 67.20 15.89 70.03
N LEU A 56 66.95 14.58 70.11
CA LEU A 56 67.03 13.68 68.95
C LEU A 56 65.92 13.93 67.92
N SER A 57 64.73 14.35 68.36
CA SER A 57 63.57 14.62 67.48
C SER A 57 63.71 15.89 66.62
N ALA A 58 64.75 16.71 66.84
CA ALA A 58 64.93 18.00 66.16
C ALA A 58 65.75 17.94 64.85
N THR A 59 66.38 16.80 64.51
CA THR A 59 67.42 16.75 63.45
C THR A 59 67.23 15.74 62.32
N THR A 60 66.40 14.69 62.48
CA THR A 60 66.12 13.72 61.39
C THR A 60 64.68 13.21 61.45
N GLY A 61 63.91 13.37 60.37
CA GLY A 61 62.50 12.95 60.32
C GLY A 61 62.29 11.58 59.66
N SER A 62 61.27 10.84 60.11
CA SER A 62 60.67 9.73 59.36
C SER A 62 59.22 9.45 59.77
N SER A 63 58.38 9.30 58.75
CA SER A 63 57.16 8.47 58.61
C SER A 63 56.52 7.81 59.85
N SER A 64 55.20 8.02 60.02
CA SER A 64 54.30 7.13 60.76
C SER A 64 53.03 6.83 59.95
N VAL A 65 52.47 5.62 60.09
CA VAL A 65 51.39 5.08 59.24
C VAL A 65 50.04 5.18 59.94
N SER A 66 49.00 5.65 59.24
CA SER A 66 47.62 5.70 59.75
C SER A 66 46.77 4.52 59.23
N THR A 67 46.04 3.87 60.12
CA THR A 67 45.23 2.67 59.82
C THR A 67 43.74 3.00 59.73
N GLY A 68 43.33 3.69 58.67
CA GLY A 68 41.91 3.88 58.32
C GLY A 68 41.41 2.75 57.43
N TYR A 69 40.43 1.97 57.90
CA TYR A 69 39.74 0.96 57.07
C TYR A 69 38.37 1.47 56.63
N THR A 70 38.12 1.50 55.32
CA THR A 70 36.83 1.89 54.74
C THR A 70 36.10 0.66 54.21
N PHE A 71 35.07 0.22 54.93
CA PHE A 71 34.22 -0.89 54.55
C PHE A 71 33.19 -0.42 53.52
N ASN A 72 33.26 -0.99 52.32
CA ASN A 72 32.32 -0.67 51.24
C ASN A 72 31.33 -1.82 50.97
N THR A 73 31.75 -3.06 51.21
CA THR A 73 30.97 -4.27 50.87
C THR A 73 30.08 -4.77 52.02
N ASN A 74 28.85 -5.23 51.70
CA ASN A 74 28.01 -5.94 52.68
C ASN A 74 28.68 -7.26 53.08
N LEU A 75 28.90 -7.52 54.39
CA LEU A 75 29.55 -8.76 54.86
C LEU A 75 28.59 -9.64 55.68
N THR A 76 28.55 -10.94 55.37
CA THR A 76 27.74 -11.96 56.03
C THR A 76 28.54 -13.24 56.27
N VAL A 77 27.97 -14.23 56.96
CA VAL A 77 28.63 -15.55 57.12
C VAL A 77 28.87 -16.18 55.76
N GLY A 78 30.12 -16.58 55.50
CA GLY A 78 30.58 -17.06 54.20
C GLY A 78 31.34 -16.01 53.37
N SER A 79 31.22 -14.70 53.69
CA SER A 79 32.03 -13.67 53.02
C SER A 79 33.53 -13.91 53.24
N THR A 80 34.32 -13.63 52.21
CA THR A 80 35.79 -13.68 52.25
C THR A 80 36.43 -12.37 51.79
N GLY A 81 37.70 -12.18 52.09
CA GLY A 81 38.53 -11.09 51.54
C GLY A 81 39.01 -10.05 52.55
N ALA A 82 39.57 -8.95 52.04
CA ALA A 82 40.23 -7.92 52.83
C ALA A 82 39.29 -7.18 53.80
N ASP A 83 38.08 -6.81 53.35
CA ASP A 83 37.04 -6.18 54.20
C ASP A 83 36.69 -7.07 55.41
N VAL A 84 36.72 -8.40 55.27
CA VAL A 84 36.48 -9.32 56.39
C VAL A 84 37.65 -9.34 57.38
N MET A 85 38.88 -9.40 56.90
CA MET A 85 40.07 -9.37 57.76
C MET A 85 40.18 -8.02 58.50
N ASN A 86 39.89 -6.91 57.81
CA ASN A 86 39.88 -5.58 58.40
C ASN A 86 38.74 -5.43 59.42
N LEU A 87 37.58 -6.05 59.19
CA LEU A 87 36.47 -6.10 60.15
C LEU A 87 36.91 -6.86 61.41
N GLN A 88 37.56 -8.02 61.27
CA GLN A 88 38.07 -8.77 62.42
C GLN A 88 39.06 -7.94 63.24
N LYS A 89 39.96 -7.18 62.59
CA LYS A 89 40.89 -6.27 63.27
C LYS A 89 40.13 -5.21 64.08
N VAL A 90 39.14 -4.55 63.48
CA VAL A 90 38.33 -3.51 64.15
C VAL A 90 37.54 -4.08 65.33
N LEU A 91 36.95 -5.27 65.18
CA LEU A 91 36.24 -5.97 66.24
C LEU A 91 37.18 -6.37 67.39
N ASN A 92 38.41 -6.80 67.07
CA ASN A 92 39.45 -7.18 68.03
C ASN A 92 40.04 -6.00 68.82
N MET A 93 39.88 -4.75 68.38
CA MET A 93 40.34 -3.57 69.14
C MET A 93 39.59 -3.34 70.47
N SER A 94 38.41 -3.95 70.65
CA SER A 94 37.59 -3.80 71.87
C SER A 94 37.28 -5.17 72.47
N ALA A 95 37.53 -5.34 73.77
CA ALA A 95 37.38 -6.63 74.46
C ALA A 95 35.96 -7.20 74.32
N ASP A 96 34.95 -6.34 74.43
CA ASP A 96 33.53 -6.70 74.32
C ASP A 96 33.14 -7.25 72.94
N THR A 97 33.89 -6.89 71.90
CA THR A 97 33.61 -7.20 70.48
C THR A 97 34.62 -8.17 69.87
N LYS A 98 35.61 -8.64 70.64
CA LYS A 98 36.69 -9.50 70.15
C LYS A 98 36.16 -10.80 69.54
N VAL A 99 36.75 -11.19 68.40
CA VAL A 99 36.32 -12.35 67.59
C VAL A 99 36.77 -13.68 68.23
N ALA A 100 38.02 -13.75 68.71
CA ALA A 100 38.52 -14.88 69.49
C ALA A 100 39.60 -14.43 70.49
N ASN A 101 39.79 -15.16 71.58
CA ASN A 101 40.88 -14.89 72.56
C ASN A 101 42.23 -15.47 72.12
N SER A 102 42.23 -16.55 71.34
CA SER A 102 43.41 -17.20 70.77
C SER A 102 43.04 -17.97 69.49
N GLY A 103 44.03 -18.24 68.64
CA GLY A 103 43.84 -18.95 67.37
C GLY A 103 43.25 -18.07 66.25
N ASN A 104 42.78 -18.70 65.18
CA ASN A 104 42.29 -18.01 63.98
C ASN A 104 41.15 -17.02 64.31
N GLY A 105 41.37 -15.74 64.03
CA GLY A 105 40.47 -14.64 64.35
C GLY A 105 40.83 -13.87 65.63
N SER A 106 41.81 -14.30 66.44
CA SER A 106 42.28 -13.52 67.60
C SER A 106 43.14 -12.31 67.16
N PRO A 107 43.41 -11.33 68.05
CA PRO A 107 44.24 -10.17 67.72
C PRO A 107 45.59 -10.55 67.10
N GLY A 108 45.89 -10.02 65.91
CA GLY A 108 47.11 -10.35 65.15
C GLY A 108 47.10 -11.70 64.42
N MET A 109 46.00 -12.45 64.52
CA MET A 109 45.74 -13.72 63.84
C MET A 109 44.42 -13.66 63.04
N GLU A 110 44.02 -12.45 62.59
CA GLU A 110 42.79 -12.24 61.86
C GLU A 110 42.73 -13.01 60.52
N THR A 111 41.53 -13.44 60.17
CA THR A 111 41.26 -14.23 58.96
C THR A 111 40.45 -13.44 57.95
N SER A 112 40.66 -13.73 56.66
CA SER A 112 39.84 -13.23 55.56
C SER A 112 38.57 -14.08 55.32
N TYR A 113 37.96 -14.65 56.37
CA TYR A 113 36.74 -15.46 56.30
C TYR A 113 35.75 -15.13 57.43
N PHE A 114 34.50 -14.87 57.08
CA PHE A 114 33.47 -14.46 58.02
C PHE A 114 32.78 -15.71 58.56
N GLY A 115 33.32 -16.25 59.65
CA GLY A 115 32.79 -17.43 60.33
C GLY A 115 31.73 -17.11 61.40
N PRO A 116 31.20 -18.14 62.09
CA PRO A 116 30.28 -17.96 63.21
C PRO A 116 30.84 -17.07 64.34
N ALA A 117 32.15 -17.13 64.61
CA ALA A 117 32.83 -16.26 65.57
C ALA A 117 32.76 -14.78 65.14
N THR A 118 33.02 -14.49 63.86
CA THR A 118 32.87 -13.15 63.29
C THR A 118 31.43 -12.67 63.38
N LYS A 119 30.43 -13.54 63.12
CA LYS A 119 29.01 -13.21 63.30
C LYS A 119 28.72 -12.82 64.75
N ALA A 120 29.14 -13.62 65.72
CA ALA A 120 28.92 -13.34 67.14
C ALA A 120 29.57 -12.02 67.59
N ALA A 121 30.77 -11.71 67.09
CA ALA A 121 31.44 -10.44 67.32
C ALA A 121 30.69 -9.25 66.70
N VAL A 122 30.15 -9.39 65.48
CA VAL A 122 29.30 -8.36 64.84
C VAL A 122 27.98 -8.16 65.60
N ILE A 123 27.35 -9.22 66.13
CA ILE A 123 26.17 -9.08 66.99
C ILE A 123 26.51 -8.22 68.21
N LYS A 124 27.61 -8.53 68.93
CA LYS A 124 28.05 -7.74 70.08
C LYS A 124 28.35 -6.28 69.72
N PHE A 125 29.00 -6.04 68.57
CA PHE A 125 29.26 -4.69 68.06
C PHE A 125 27.96 -3.93 67.75
N GLN A 126 27.00 -4.58 67.12
CA GLN A 126 25.70 -4.00 66.80
C GLN A 126 24.93 -3.61 68.08
N THR A 127 24.83 -4.52 69.05
CA THR A 127 24.23 -4.24 70.36
C THR A 127 24.96 -3.10 71.09
N LYS A 128 26.30 -3.11 71.12
CA LYS A 128 27.14 -2.07 71.76
C LYS A 128 26.94 -0.66 71.16
N TYR A 129 26.50 -0.58 69.90
CA TYR A 129 26.23 0.70 69.22
C TYR A 129 24.74 0.91 68.87
N GLY A 130 23.82 0.21 69.52
CA GLY A 130 22.37 0.43 69.37
C GLY A 130 21.77 0.05 68.02
N ILE A 131 22.48 -0.73 67.20
CA ILE A 131 22.04 -1.15 65.86
C ILE A 131 21.08 -2.33 66.01
N SER A 132 19.80 -2.11 65.69
CA SER A 132 18.74 -3.11 65.78
C SER A 132 18.14 -3.42 64.39
N PRO A 133 17.82 -4.70 64.07
CA PRO A 133 18.16 -5.90 64.84
C PRO A 133 19.67 -6.21 64.76
N ALA A 134 20.24 -6.67 65.88
CA ALA A 134 21.64 -7.12 65.95
C ALA A 134 21.80 -8.51 65.27
N ALA A 135 21.64 -8.55 63.96
CA ALA A 135 21.55 -9.78 63.16
C ALA A 135 22.91 -10.47 62.90
N GLY A 136 24.04 -9.82 63.21
CA GLY A 136 25.39 -10.32 62.93
C GLY A 136 25.83 -10.13 61.48
N TYR A 137 25.13 -9.29 60.73
CA TYR A 137 25.36 -8.98 59.32
C TYR A 137 25.80 -7.51 59.16
N VAL A 138 26.89 -7.25 58.45
CA VAL A 138 27.47 -5.90 58.29
C VAL A 138 26.80 -5.19 57.11
N GLY A 139 25.52 -4.87 57.29
CA GLY A 139 24.74 -4.01 56.39
C GLY A 139 25.16 -2.53 56.46
N ALA A 140 24.49 -1.68 55.67
CA ALA A 140 24.85 -0.27 55.49
C ALA A 140 24.99 0.50 56.80
N ILE A 141 24.05 0.35 57.75
CA ILE A 141 24.09 1.01 59.07
C ILE A 141 25.34 0.61 59.88
N THR A 142 25.73 -0.67 59.81
CA THR A 142 26.93 -1.17 60.51
C THR A 142 28.21 -0.67 59.84
N ARG A 143 28.24 -0.54 58.50
CA ARG A 143 29.39 0.08 57.80
C ARG A 143 29.51 1.57 58.06
N ALA A 144 28.40 2.31 58.08
CA ALA A 144 28.42 3.71 58.48
C ALA A 144 29.06 3.86 59.87
N LYS A 145 28.71 2.98 60.82
CA LYS A 145 29.33 2.99 62.14
C LYS A 145 30.82 2.60 62.12
N LEU A 146 31.20 1.52 61.44
CA LEU A 146 32.60 1.09 61.31
C LEU A 146 33.48 2.15 60.62
N ASN A 147 33.00 2.75 59.53
CA ASN A 147 33.71 3.80 58.80
C ASN A 147 33.86 5.08 59.64
N SER A 148 32.86 5.41 60.48
CA SER A 148 32.98 6.50 61.47
C SER A 148 33.96 6.20 62.63
N MET A 149 34.43 4.97 62.77
CA MET A 149 35.46 4.57 63.75
C MET A 149 36.87 4.49 63.14
N GLY A 150 36.99 4.41 61.80
CA GLY A 150 38.24 4.64 61.09
C GLY A 150 38.53 6.14 61.04
N GLY A 151 39.40 6.63 61.92
CA GLY A 151 39.60 8.06 62.16
C GLY A 151 39.94 8.87 60.91
N SER A 152 38.95 9.62 60.40
CA SER A 152 39.17 10.66 59.40
C SER A 152 39.84 11.86 60.06
N THR A 153 41.08 12.14 59.68
CA THR A 153 41.81 13.33 60.12
C THR A 153 41.15 14.59 59.58
N VAL A 154 40.76 15.50 60.47
CA VAL A 154 40.56 16.91 60.11
C VAL A 154 41.95 17.56 59.93
N PRO A 155 42.32 18.05 58.74
CA PRO A 155 43.50 18.89 58.55
C PRO A 155 43.22 20.33 59.03
N PRO A 156 44.24 21.07 59.49
CA PRO A 156 44.40 21.19 60.94
C PRO A 156 44.14 22.59 61.52
N VAL A 157 43.90 22.65 62.83
CA VAL A 157 44.17 23.87 63.59
C VAL A 157 45.68 23.98 63.80
N VAL A 158 46.31 24.87 63.05
CA VAL A 158 47.62 25.43 63.40
C VAL A 158 47.46 26.41 64.57
N THR A 159 48.36 26.34 65.55
CA THR A 159 48.64 27.49 66.43
C THR A 159 48.99 28.70 65.56
N PRO A 160 48.61 29.93 65.97
CA PRO A 160 48.20 31.02 65.08
C PRO A 160 49.02 31.17 63.78
N GLY A 161 48.47 30.61 62.69
CA GLY A 161 49.14 30.49 61.40
C GLY A 161 48.21 30.34 60.20
N ASN A 162 46.96 30.84 60.31
CA ASN A 162 45.98 31.07 59.23
C ASN A 162 45.92 29.98 58.12
N PRO A 163 45.23 28.84 58.33
CA PRO A 163 45.00 27.87 57.26
C PRO A 163 44.00 28.44 56.23
N GLN A 164 44.32 28.30 54.94
CA GLN A 164 43.60 28.92 53.82
C GLN A 164 42.25 28.23 53.53
N GLY A 165 41.29 28.32 54.45
CA GLY A 165 39.88 28.06 54.19
C GLY A 165 39.37 29.06 53.14
N GLY A 166 38.64 28.57 52.13
CA GLY A 166 38.18 29.37 51.00
C GLY A 166 37.50 30.66 51.46
N SER A 167 37.88 31.80 50.87
CA SER A 167 37.29 33.09 51.17
C SER A 167 36.00 33.29 50.40
N LEU A 168 34.95 33.76 51.06
CA LEU A 168 33.72 34.20 50.43
C LEU A 168 33.58 35.72 50.64
N SER A 169 33.72 36.50 49.56
CA SER A 169 33.40 37.93 49.63
C SER A 169 31.92 38.13 49.29
N VAL A 170 31.20 38.80 50.18
CA VAL A 170 29.78 39.14 50.08
C VAL A 170 29.67 40.64 49.84
N SER A 171 29.12 41.03 48.70
CA SER A 171 28.88 42.44 48.36
C SER A 171 27.43 42.68 47.97
N ALA A 172 27.00 43.94 48.04
CA ALA A 172 25.72 44.36 47.48
C ALA A 172 25.75 44.16 45.96
N GLY A 173 24.75 43.45 45.42
CA GLY A 173 24.47 43.45 43.99
C GLY A 173 23.74 44.72 43.55
N SER A 174 23.31 44.75 42.28
CA SER A 174 22.31 45.74 41.85
C SER A 174 21.03 45.51 42.65
N GLN A 175 20.67 46.49 43.49
CA GLN A 175 19.46 46.37 44.30
C GLN A 175 18.21 46.54 43.43
N PRO A 176 17.09 45.91 43.80
CA PRO A 176 15.79 46.20 43.20
C PRO A 176 15.37 47.66 43.46
N ALA A 177 14.46 48.18 42.65
CA ALA A 177 13.88 49.49 42.89
C ALA A 177 12.76 49.42 43.94
N ASN A 178 12.65 50.43 44.79
CA ASN A 178 11.52 50.59 45.71
C ASN A 178 10.21 50.61 44.91
N SER A 179 9.23 49.83 45.35
CA SER A 179 7.94 49.64 44.68
C SER A 179 6.84 49.31 45.68
N LEU A 180 5.63 49.04 45.22
CA LEU A 180 4.58 48.48 46.07
C LEU A 180 4.91 47.02 46.47
N ALA A 181 4.29 46.55 47.54
CA ALA A 181 4.15 45.14 47.90
C ALA A 181 2.65 44.79 47.88
N PRO A 182 2.09 44.38 46.72
CA PRO A 182 0.67 44.08 46.59
C PRO A 182 0.27 42.79 47.30
N THR A 183 -1.01 42.69 47.69
CA THR A 183 -1.65 41.44 48.14
C THR A 183 -1.27 40.26 47.23
N ASN A 184 -0.81 39.17 47.85
CA ASN A 184 -0.43 37.90 47.20
C ASN A 184 0.72 37.96 46.18
N ALA A 185 1.50 39.06 46.13
CA ALA A 185 2.69 39.13 45.29
C ALA A 185 3.73 38.08 45.72
N ALA A 186 4.03 37.11 44.86
CA ALA A 186 5.07 36.13 45.09
C ALA A 186 6.44 36.65 44.63
N ARG A 187 7.51 36.18 45.27
CA ARG A 187 8.91 36.44 44.88
C ARG A 187 9.24 37.94 44.67
N LEU A 188 8.62 38.86 45.43
CA LEU A 188 8.93 40.29 45.39
C LEU A 188 10.40 40.50 45.84
N PRO A 189 11.32 40.97 44.99
CA PRO A 189 12.74 41.01 45.31
C PRO A 189 13.08 42.20 46.21
N PHE A 190 13.69 41.96 47.37
CA PHE A 190 14.10 43.00 48.31
C PHE A 190 15.60 43.29 48.21
N THR A 191 16.47 42.30 48.46
CA THR A 191 17.92 42.54 48.59
C THR A 191 18.73 41.57 47.72
N THR A 192 19.53 42.11 46.82
CA THR A 192 20.44 41.35 45.95
C THR A 192 21.85 41.32 46.55
N VAL A 193 22.46 40.15 46.66
CA VAL A 193 23.88 40.02 47.06
C VAL A 193 24.68 39.23 46.04
N VAL A 194 25.95 39.58 45.87
CA VAL A 194 26.91 38.84 45.06
C VAL A 194 27.86 38.10 45.99
N LEU A 195 27.93 36.79 45.81
CA LEU A 195 28.73 35.87 46.59
C LEU A 195 29.89 35.40 45.72
N THR A 196 31.11 35.84 45.99
CA THR A 196 32.30 35.47 45.19
C THR A 196 33.22 34.57 45.99
N ALA A 197 33.49 33.38 45.48
CA ALA A 197 34.41 32.44 46.10
C ALA A 197 35.85 32.67 45.61
N GLY A 198 36.82 32.54 46.53
CA GLY A 198 38.24 32.59 46.22
C GLY A 198 38.75 31.34 45.48
N SER A 199 39.96 30.88 45.80
CA SER A 199 40.64 29.77 45.10
C SER A 199 40.03 28.37 45.29
N SER A 200 38.85 28.25 45.89
CA SER A 200 38.20 26.98 46.26
C SER A 200 36.68 27.09 46.19
N ASP A 201 35.99 25.98 45.90
CA ASP A 201 34.53 25.89 45.99
C ASP A 201 34.06 26.19 47.43
N VAL A 202 33.01 27.01 47.57
CA VAL A 202 32.42 27.38 48.86
C VAL A 202 30.95 26.95 48.91
N THR A 203 30.60 26.10 49.88
CA THR A 203 29.20 25.78 50.19
C THR A 203 28.60 26.85 51.10
N VAL A 204 27.52 27.48 50.65
CA VAL A 204 26.66 28.35 51.46
C VAL A 204 25.44 27.55 51.89
N ASN A 205 25.28 27.35 53.20
CA ASN A 205 24.22 26.52 53.79
C ASN A 205 22.87 27.24 53.85
N SER A 206 22.91 28.54 54.16
CA SER A 206 21.76 29.44 54.22
C SER A 206 22.23 30.91 54.24
N ILE A 207 21.29 31.83 54.03
CA ILE A 207 21.49 33.28 54.23
C ILE A 207 20.52 33.74 55.32
N THR A 208 21.04 34.40 56.35
CA THR A 208 20.22 35.00 57.41
C THR A 208 19.77 36.38 56.97
N VAL A 209 18.45 36.56 56.97
CA VAL A 209 17.74 37.76 56.57
C VAL A 209 17.04 38.34 57.80
N GLU A 210 17.02 39.66 57.94
CA GLU A 210 16.31 40.38 59.00
C GLU A 210 15.37 41.42 58.40
N ARG A 211 14.09 41.42 58.82
CA ARG A 211 13.13 42.42 58.40
C ARG A 211 13.33 43.72 59.15
N SER A 212 13.51 44.81 58.41
CA SER A 212 13.52 46.17 58.91
C SER A 212 12.40 47.02 58.28
N GLY A 213 12.37 48.32 58.62
CA GLY A 213 11.24 49.20 58.29
C GLY A 213 10.09 49.06 59.30
N LEU A 214 9.03 49.84 59.05
CA LEU A 214 7.88 50.00 59.95
C LEU A 214 6.82 48.89 59.84
N ALA A 215 6.98 47.96 58.90
CA ALA A 215 5.99 46.92 58.64
C ALA A 215 6.05 45.72 59.61
N GLN A 216 4.92 45.04 59.78
CA GLN A 216 4.79 43.86 60.64
C GLN A 216 5.15 42.57 59.90
N ASP A 217 5.82 41.63 60.59
CA ASP A 217 6.26 40.34 60.02
C ASP A 217 5.14 39.58 59.27
N ALA A 218 3.92 39.66 59.79
CA ALA A 218 2.73 38.99 59.26
C ALA A 218 2.26 39.48 57.88
N MET A 219 2.87 40.54 57.31
CA MET A 219 2.68 40.89 55.89
C MET A 219 3.30 39.85 54.94
N PHE A 220 4.27 39.06 55.41
CA PHE A 220 4.96 38.05 54.61
C PHE A 220 4.32 36.67 54.81
N SER A 221 3.84 36.07 53.72
CA SER A 221 3.49 34.65 53.68
C SER A 221 4.73 33.75 53.67
N GLY A 222 5.90 34.30 53.33
CA GLY A 222 7.21 33.73 53.60
C GLY A 222 8.34 34.50 52.91
N VAL A 223 9.57 34.31 53.37
CA VAL A 223 10.79 34.82 52.72
C VAL A 223 11.48 33.67 51.98
N VAL A 224 11.99 33.94 50.78
CA VAL A 224 12.68 32.99 49.91
C VAL A 224 14.05 33.53 49.49
N LEU A 225 14.93 32.65 49.05
CA LEU A 225 16.15 33.00 48.32
C LEU A 225 15.98 32.62 46.85
N LEU A 226 16.36 33.51 45.94
CA LEU A 226 16.34 33.28 44.50
C LEU A 226 17.76 33.27 43.93
N ASP A 227 18.00 32.52 42.86
CA ASP A 227 19.22 32.61 42.06
C ASP A 227 19.16 33.75 41.02
N SER A 228 20.22 33.89 40.21
CA SER A 228 20.31 34.90 39.14
C SER A 228 19.26 34.76 38.04
N ASN A 229 18.56 33.63 37.97
CA ASN A 229 17.50 33.34 36.99
C ASN A 229 16.10 33.49 37.61
N GLY A 230 16.01 33.93 38.88
CA GLY A 230 14.77 34.05 39.63
C GLY A 230 14.23 32.70 40.15
N MET A 231 14.96 31.60 40.01
CA MET A 231 14.57 30.29 40.54
C MET A 231 14.77 30.23 42.05
N GLN A 232 13.86 29.57 42.76
CA GLN A 232 13.91 29.50 44.22
C GLN A 232 14.96 28.48 44.69
N ILE A 233 15.90 28.93 45.52
CA ILE A 233 16.83 28.09 46.27
C ILE A 233 16.15 27.71 47.60
N GLY A 234 16.00 26.42 47.87
CA GLY A 234 15.36 25.91 49.07
C GLY A 234 13.87 26.21 49.17
N ILE A 235 13.39 26.34 50.40
CA ILE A 235 11.98 26.53 50.74
C ILE A 235 11.74 27.89 51.39
N ALA A 236 10.53 28.43 51.21
CA ALA A 236 10.08 29.61 51.94
C ALA A 236 10.16 29.41 53.46
N LYS A 237 10.49 30.48 54.20
CA LYS A 237 10.61 30.51 55.65
C LYS A 237 9.77 31.65 56.22
N THR A 238 9.15 31.43 57.38
CA THR A 238 8.57 32.52 58.17
C THR A 238 9.66 33.28 58.93
N LEU A 239 9.39 34.54 59.27
CA LEU A 239 10.21 35.33 60.19
C LEU A 239 9.97 34.81 61.63
N ASN A 240 11.02 34.78 62.44
CA ASN A 240 10.96 34.46 63.86
C ASN A 240 10.71 35.72 64.72
N SER A 241 10.61 35.56 66.05
CA SER A 241 10.37 36.67 67.00
C SER A 241 11.48 37.73 67.07
N ASN A 242 12.65 37.49 66.44
CA ASN A 242 13.72 38.47 66.26
C ASN A 242 13.62 39.18 64.89
N HIS A 243 12.50 39.03 64.17
CA HIS A 243 12.31 39.47 62.79
C HIS A 243 13.28 38.83 61.78
N GLN A 244 13.82 37.63 62.07
CA GLN A 244 14.83 36.96 61.26
C GLN A 244 14.36 35.66 60.60
N ALA A 245 14.91 35.34 59.42
CA ALA A 245 14.73 34.05 58.74
C ALA A 245 16.04 33.55 58.09
N MET A 246 16.31 32.25 58.15
CA MET A 246 17.44 31.60 57.46
C MET A 246 16.96 30.94 56.16
N VAL A 247 17.11 31.63 55.03
CA VAL A 247 16.60 31.22 53.71
C VAL A 247 17.66 30.54 52.85
N GLY A 248 17.19 29.81 51.83
CA GLY A 248 18.04 28.95 50.99
C GLY A 248 18.15 27.51 51.51
N GLU A 249 19.01 26.76 50.83
CA GLU A 249 19.47 25.41 51.14
C GLU A 249 20.95 25.30 50.69
N PRO A 250 21.72 24.27 51.07
CA PRO A 250 23.14 24.17 50.74
C PRO A 250 23.42 24.25 49.22
N PHE A 251 24.04 25.34 48.77
CA PHE A 251 24.49 25.52 47.39
C PHE A 251 25.97 25.88 47.31
N VAL A 252 26.63 25.49 46.22
CA VAL A 252 28.06 25.77 45.99
C VAL A 252 28.22 27.03 45.12
N VAL A 253 29.12 27.92 45.54
CA VAL A 253 29.76 28.93 44.68
C VAL A 253 31.10 28.35 44.24
N LYS A 254 31.38 28.35 42.93
CA LYS A 254 32.56 27.67 42.37
C LYS A 254 33.83 28.50 42.54
N ALA A 255 34.97 27.83 42.68
CA ALA A 255 36.28 28.46 42.80
C ALA A 255 36.50 29.54 41.72
N GLY A 256 36.83 30.77 42.13
CA GLY A 256 37.06 31.91 41.24
C GLY A 256 35.81 32.48 40.57
N THR A 257 34.60 32.07 40.97
CA THR A 257 33.34 32.58 40.39
C THR A 257 32.48 33.35 41.39
N SER A 258 31.63 34.22 40.83
CA SER A 258 30.58 34.93 41.56
C SER A 258 29.21 34.29 41.29
N LYS A 259 28.40 34.13 42.33
CA LYS A 259 26.97 33.80 42.22
C LYS A 259 26.14 34.94 42.81
N THR A 260 25.30 35.56 41.97
CA THR A 260 24.29 36.53 42.42
C THR A 260 23.08 35.77 42.96
N VAL A 261 22.56 36.19 44.11
CA VAL A 261 21.32 35.68 44.70
C VAL A 261 20.49 36.83 45.27
N THR A 262 19.17 36.68 45.24
CA THR A 262 18.23 37.74 45.65
C THR A 262 17.29 37.22 46.72
N VAL A 263 17.28 37.90 47.87
CA VAL A 263 16.29 37.71 48.93
C VAL A 263 14.97 38.32 48.46
N ALA A 264 13.90 37.53 48.50
CA ALA A 264 12.58 37.95 48.07
C ALA A 264 11.49 37.58 49.08
N GLY A 265 10.44 38.40 49.16
CA GLY A 265 9.27 38.15 49.99
C GLY A 265 8.10 37.63 49.15
N ASN A 266 7.45 36.58 49.63
CA ASN A 266 6.06 36.29 49.26
C ASN A 266 5.18 37.12 50.21
N ILE A 267 4.32 37.96 49.63
CA ILE A 267 3.41 38.84 50.36
C ILE A 267 2.11 38.08 50.64
N GLY A 268 1.53 38.29 51.82
CA GLY A 268 0.22 37.76 52.19
C GLY A 268 -0.92 38.68 51.75
N THR A 269 -2.08 38.55 52.40
CA THR A 269 -3.20 39.46 52.20
C THR A 269 -2.95 40.79 52.91
N ILE A 270 -2.79 41.87 52.15
CA ILE A 270 -2.61 43.22 52.71
C ILE A 270 -3.99 43.77 53.13
N SER A 271 -4.29 43.65 54.42
CA SER A 271 -5.45 44.28 55.06
C SER A 271 -5.24 45.79 55.27
N SER A 272 -6.29 46.49 55.69
CA SER A 272 -6.21 47.91 56.11
C SER A 272 -5.22 48.16 57.25
N THR A 273 -4.89 47.14 58.06
CA THR A 273 -3.87 47.22 59.11
C THR A 273 -2.45 47.33 58.53
N TYR A 274 -2.19 46.65 57.41
CA TYR A 274 -0.87 46.59 56.78
C TYR A 274 -0.66 47.63 55.68
N ALA A 275 -1.74 48.13 55.06
CA ALA A 275 -1.67 49.09 53.95
C ALA A 275 -0.87 50.35 54.32
N GLY A 276 0.08 50.74 53.46
CA GLY A 276 0.95 51.89 53.67
C GLY A 276 2.17 51.63 54.56
N GLN A 277 2.28 50.47 55.22
CA GLN A 277 3.51 50.10 55.95
C GLN A 277 4.68 49.87 54.97
N VAL A 278 5.90 50.24 55.36
CA VAL A 278 7.13 50.08 54.55
C VAL A 278 8.02 49.01 55.14
N ALA A 279 8.45 48.05 54.31
CA ALA A 279 9.27 46.90 54.70
C ALA A 279 10.59 46.84 53.93
N SER A 280 11.64 46.32 54.59
CA SER A 280 12.89 45.89 53.95
C SER A 280 13.30 44.51 54.49
N LEU A 281 14.05 43.73 53.71
CA LEU A 281 14.59 42.43 54.11
C LEU A 281 16.11 42.43 53.93
N ASN A 282 16.84 42.74 54.99
CA ASN A 282 18.29 42.97 54.96
C ASN A 282 19.05 41.63 55.09
N VAL A 283 20.14 41.46 54.37
CA VAL A 283 21.05 40.31 54.58
C VAL A 283 21.99 40.64 55.74
N VAL A 284 21.84 39.91 56.86
CA VAL A 284 22.61 40.15 58.10
C VAL A 284 23.77 39.16 58.28
N ALA A 285 23.68 37.94 57.74
CA ALA A 285 24.75 36.96 57.77
C ALA A 285 24.64 35.93 56.62
N VAL A 286 25.77 35.28 56.29
CA VAL A 286 25.82 34.14 55.38
C VAL A 286 26.39 32.93 56.14
N ASN A 287 25.65 31.83 56.17
CA ASN A 287 26.02 30.61 56.88
C ASN A 287 26.91 29.72 55.99
N THR A 288 28.19 29.65 56.32
CA THR A 288 29.19 28.82 55.62
C THR A 288 30.36 28.52 56.57
N SER A 289 31.15 27.50 56.26
CA SER A 289 32.45 27.23 56.89
C SER A 289 33.61 28.02 56.26
N ALA A 290 33.35 28.76 55.17
CA ALA A 290 34.30 29.68 54.53
C ALA A 290 34.55 30.95 55.36
N SER A 291 35.67 31.62 55.10
CA SER A 291 35.94 32.94 55.70
C SER A 291 35.12 34.01 54.98
N VAL A 292 34.09 34.54 55.65
CA VAL A 292 33.18 35.55 55.08
C VAL A 292 33.78 36.95 55.24
N SER A 293 33.81 37.71 54.15
CA SER A 293 34.31 39.09 54.10
C SER A 293 33.32 40.01 53.40
N GLY A 294 33.21 41.26 53.86
CA GLY A 294 32.24 42.25 53.37
C GLY A 294 31.51 42.98 54.49
N SER A 295 30.89 44.11 54.17
CA SER A 295 30.09 44.90 55.12
C SER A 295 28.65 44.39 55.16
N MET A 296 28.24 43.81 56.30
CA MET A 296 26.85 43.48 56.61
C MET A 296 26.37 44.33 57.80
N PRO A 297 25.07 44.68 57.90
CA PRO A 297 23.98 44.26 57.02
C PRO A 297 24.00 44.90 55.63
N ILE A 298 23.59 44.14 54.62
CA ILE A 298 23.30 44.67 53.28
C ILE A 298 21.79 44.94 53.21
N THR A 299 21.43 46.20 52.91
CA THR A 299 20.04 46.66 52.77
C THR A 299 19.75 46.91 51.29
N GLY A 300 18.64 46.35 50.79
CA GLY A 300 18.16 46.56 49.43
C GLY A 300 16.96 47.50 49.36
N ALA A 301 15.98 47.13 48.54
CA ALA A 301 14.76 47.85 48.30
C ALA A 301 13.85 47.91 49.54
N GLN A 302 13.14 49.03 49.67
CA GLN A 302 12.08 49.23 50.63
C GLN A 302 10.74 49.25 49.89
N HIS A 303 9.83 48.34 50.25
CA HIS A 303 8.53 48.17 49.58
C HIS A 303 7.36 48.60 50.45
N THR A 304 6.39 49.30 49.84
CA THR A 304 5.20 49.81 50.53
C THR A 304 4.02 48.86 50.34
N ALA A 305 3.53 48.27 51.42
CA ALA A 305 2.40 47.34 51.42
C ALA A 305 1.13 47.97 50.81
N ASN A 306 0.52 47.29 49.84
CA ASN A 306 -0.65 47.79 49.11
C ASN A 306 -1.77 46.73 49.03
N GLY A 307 -2.96 47.08 49.50
CA GLY A 307 -4.14 46.21 49.47
C GLY A 307 -5.13 46.47 48.34
N THR A 308 -4.83 47.40 47.42
CA THR A 308 -5.78 47.89 46.39
C THR A 308 -5.41 47.48 44.96
N LEU A 309 -4.16 47.08 44.71
CA LEU A 309 -3.69 46.62 43.40
C LEU A 309 -3.93 45.11 43.28
N THR A 310 -4.88 44.72 42.42
CA THR A 310 -5.15 43.32 42.06
C THR A 310 -4.16 42.84 41.01
N LEU A 311 -3.49 41.72 41.29
CA LEU A 311 -2.55 41.06 40.37
C LEU A 311 -3.24 40.02 39.46
N GLY A 312 -2.50 39.52 38.47
CA GLY A 312 -2.84 38.32 37.73
C GLY A 312 -2.94 37.07 38.61
N THR A 313 -3.69 36.08 38.12
CA THR A 313 -3.75 34.73 38.69
C THR A 313 -3.24 33.71 37.67
N ALA A 314 -2.75 32.58 38.16
CA ALA A 314 -2.35 31.43 37.36
C ALA A 314 -3.03 30.18 37.92
N THR A 315 -3.98 29.61 37.17
CA THR A 315 -4.77 28.46 37.60
C THR A 315 -4.26 27.18 36.94
N MET A 316 -4.12 26.12 37.74
CA MET A 316 -3.54 24.83 37.34
C MET A 316 -4.62 23.73 37.27
N SER A 317 -4.60 22.92 36.20
CA SER A 317 -5.40 21.68 36.06
C SER A 317 -4.54 20.57 35.42
N GLU A 318 -5.05 19.34 35.31
CA GLU A 318 -4.41 18.34 34.44
C GLU A 318 -4.36 18.83 32.98
N SER A 319 -3.42 18.28 32.21
CA SER A 319 -3.32 18.46 30.76
C SER A 319 -3.89 17.25 30.02
N SER A 320 -4.42 17.46 28.81
CA SER A 320 -4.77 16.37 27.89
C SER A 320 -3.58 15.57 27.33
N TYR A 321 -2.37 15.80 27.87
CA TYR A 321 -1.16 15.02 27.62
C TYR A 321 -0.68 14.21 28.84
N ASP A 322 -1.39 14.29 29.97
CA ASP A 322 -1.21 13.37 31.08
C ASP A 322 -1.82 11.98 30.73
N PRO A 323 -1.23 10.86 31.19
CA PRO A 323 -1.86 9.55 31.05
C PRO A 323 -3.13 9.36 31.88
N ASP A 324 -3.25 10.04 33.02
CA ASP A 324 -4.26 9.85 34.09
C ASP A 324 -4.56 8.38 34.44
N THR A 325 -3.58 7.49 34.28
CA THR A 325 -3.74 6.08 34.63
C THR A 325 -2.41 5.38 34.84
N SER A 326 -2.30 4.63 35.94
CA SER A 326 -1.13 3.79 36.20
C SER A 326 -0.95 2.73 35.12
N ALA A 327 0.28 2.57 34.62
CA ALA A 327 0.53 1.70 33.46
C ALA A 327 1.82 0.88 33.58
N ASN A 328 1.79 -0.35 33.08
CA ASN A 328 3.02 -1.13 32.85
C ASN A 328 3.67 -0.69 31.53
N LYS A 329 5.00 -0.53 31.53
CA LYS A 329 5.78 -0.18 30.33
C LYS A 329 7.10 -0.94 30.30
N GLU A 330 7.39 -1.57 29.16
CA GLU A 330 8.60 -2.36 28.99
C GLU A 330 9.85 -1.46 28.94
N ILE A 331 11.00 -1.99 29.41
CA ILE A 331 12.31 -1.39 29.12
C ILE A 331 12.48 -1.27 27.60
N GLY A 332 12.98 -0.11 27.13
CA GLY A 332 13.03 0.24 25.71
C GLY A 332 11.82 1.02 25.21
N THR A 333 10.81 1.28 26.04
CA THR A 333 9.71 2.22 25.70
C THR A 333 10.30 3.63 25.53
N THR A 334 10.23 4.19 24.32
CA THR A 334 10.70 5.55 24.02
C THR A 334 9.56 6.56 23.93
N ASN A 335 9.89 7.83 24.14
CA ASN A 335 8.97 8.98 24.05
C ASN A 335 7.67 8.83 24.87
N TYR A 336 7.73 8.14 26.00
CA TYR A 336 6.59 8.02 26.91
C TYR A 336 6.35 9.33 27.64
N LYS A 337 5.08 9.78 27.69
CA LYS A 337 4.65 10.95 28.47
C LYS A 337 4.28 10.47 29.87
N PHE A 338 4.99 10.95 30.89
CA PHE A 338 4.81 10.47 32.25
C PHE A 338 3.76 11.28 33.02
N ALA A 339 3.72 12.60 32.82
CA ALA A 339 2.79 13.50 33.48
C ALA A 339 2.60 14.82 32.69
N GLY A 340 1.48 15.51 32.89
CA GLY A 340 1.11 16.74 32.17
C GLY A 340 0.14 17.65 32.93
N VAL A 341 0.51 18.93 33.05
CA VAL A 341 -0.29 19.97 33.71
C VAL A 341 -0.59 21.13 32.76
N ARG A 342 -1.71 21.81 32.99
CA ARG A 342 -2.13 22.99 32.22
C ARG A 342 -2.07 24.25 33.07
N VAL A 343 -1.37 25.27 32.59
CA VAL A 343 -1.25 26.60 33.23
C VAL A 343 -2.22 27.56 32.54
N THR A 344 -3.16 28.17 33.27
CA THR A 344 -4.18 29.09 32.71
C THR A 344 -4.06 30.48 33.32
N ALA A 345 -4.06 31.52 32.49
CA ALA A 345 -3.97 32.91 32.96
C ALA A 345 -5.34 33.47 33.37
N GLY A 346 -5.39 34.23 34.46
CA GLY A 346 -6.57 35.01 34.84
C GLY A 346 -6.89 36.15 33.86
N SER A 347 -8.00 36.86 34.10
CA SER A 347 -8.44 38.00 33.28
C SER A 347 -7.79 39.35 33.62
N ALA A 348 -7.08 39.45 34.75
CA ALA A 348 -6.53 40.70 35.27
C ALA A 348 -5.33 41.24 34.47
N GLU A 349 -4.32 40.40 34.19
CA GLU A 349 -3.16 40.69 33.33
C GLU A 349 -2.75 39.43 32.55
N GLN A 350 -1.97 39.59 31.47
CA GLN A 350 -1.26 38.46 30.86
C GLN A 350 -0.19 37.96 31.84
N VAL A 351 0.21 36.69 31.74
CA VAL A 351 1.27 36.12 32.60
C VAL A 351 2.41 35.52 31.78
N ARG A 352 3.59 35.36 32.39
CA ARG A 352 4.73 34.62 31.83
C ARG A 352 5.07 33.42 32.70
N LEU A 353 5.17 32.25 32.08
CA LEU A 353 5.72 31.03 32.66
C LEU A 353 7.23 30.99 32.43
N TRP A 354 8.02 30.98 33.50
CA TRP A 354 9.49 31.09 33.46
C TRP A 354 10.22 29.77 33.71
N SER A 355 9.67 28.90 34.55
CA SER A 355 10.25 27.57 34.82
C SER A 355 9.19 26.61 35.36
N ILE A 356 9.47 25.31 35.22
CA ILE A 356 8.77 24.23 35.93
C ILE A 356 9.80 23.20 36.43
N ARG A 357 9.59 22.69 37.64
CA ARG A 357 10.40 21.62 38.24
C ARG A 357 9.51 20.44 38.62
N TRP A 358 9.77 19.30 38.00
CA TRP A 358 9.14 18.02 38.31
C TRP A 358 9.99 17.26 39.34
N ASN A 359 9.36 16.37 40.11
CA ASN A 359 9.98 15.54 41.14
C ASN A 359 9.66 14.07 40.89
N GLN A 360 10.68 13.24 40.66
CA GLN A 360 10.52 11.83 40.34
C GLN A 360 10.38 11.03 41.64
N THR A 361 9.17 10.71 42.08
CA THR A 361 8.92 10.07 43.39
C THR A 361 9.05 8.55 43.38
N GLY A 362 8.87 7.92 42.23
CA GLY A 362 9.01 6.48 42.04
C GLY A 362 10.40 5.90 42.35
N SER A 363 10.50 4.57 42.35
CA SER A 363 11.73 3.82 42.70
C SER A 363 12.79 3.74 41.60
N ALA A 364 12.51 4.20 40.38
CA ALA A 364 13.50 4.34 39.32
C ALA A 364 14.59 5.38 39.64
N SER A 365 15.76 5.20 39.03
CA SER A 365 16.90 6.11 39.11
C SER A 365 17.08 6.91 37.82
N SER A 366 17.90 7.96 37.86
CA SER A 366 18.29 8.72 36.66
C SER A 366 19.15 7.93 35.65
N GLN A 367 19.49 6.67 35.93
CA GLN A 367 20.11 5.74 34.96
C GLN A 367 19.10 4.80 34.28
N ASP A 368 17.86 4.76 34.79
CA ASP A 368 16.74 4.00 34.21
C ASP A 368 15.88 4.87 33.27
N LEU A 369 16.29 6.13 33.10
CA LEU A 369 15.59 7.16 32.31
C LEU A 369 16.58 7.83 31.35
N ALA A 370 16.18 8.01 30.09
CA ALA A 370 16.94 8.74 29.08
C ALA A 370 16.08 9.77 28.35
N ASN A 371 16.73 10.75 27.70
CA ASN A 371 16.08 11.76 26.86
C ASN A 371 14.90 12.52 27.51
N ILE A 372 14.89 12.64 28.83
CA ILE A 372 13.85 13.33 29.59
C ILE A 372 13.85 14.82 29.20
N LYS A 373 12.70 15.31 28.74
CA LYS A 373 12.46 16.71 28.37
C LYS A 373 11.09 17.17 28.84
N VAL A 374 10.96 18.46 29.10
CA VAL A 374 9.68 19.12 29.31
C VAL A 374 9.22 19.72 27.98
N TYR A 375 7.96 19.54 27.66
CA TYR A 375 7.33 20.08 26.45
C TYR A 375 6.28 21.11 26.85
N VAL A 376 6.24 22.25 26.15
CA VAL A 376 5.15 23.24 26.27
C VAL A 376 4.49 23.42 24.90
N ASP A 377 3.19 23.11 24.81
CA ASP A 377 2.44 23.03 23.54
C ASP A 377 3.18 22.20 22.45
N GLY A 378 3.90 21.15 22.86
CA GLY A 378 4.71 20.31 21.97
C GLY A 378 6.11 20.85 21.62
N THR A 379 6.48 22.05 22.06
CA THR A 379 7.86 22.58 21.96
C THR A 379 8.74 21.99 23.06
N ALA A 380 9.84 21.34 22.72
CA ALA A 380 10.72 20.66 23.68
C ALA A 380 11.73 21.61 24.36
N TYR A 381 11.97 21.39 25.66
CA TYR A 381 12.95 22.07 26.50
C TYR A 381 13.74 21.04 27.31
N ASP A 382 15.06 21.20 27.37
CA ASP A 382 15.95 20.30 28.09
C ASP A 382 15.79 20.43 29.61
N THR A 383 15.80 19.30 30.33
CA THR A 383 15.76 19.31 31.80
C THR A 383 17.16 19.27 32.40
N THR A 384 17.43 20.18 33.35
CA THR A 384 18.53 20.02 34.30
C THR A 384 18.10 19.08 35.42
N VAL A 385 18.83 18.00 35.64
CA VAL A 385 18.58 17.04 36.73
C VAL A 385 19.37 17.46 37.98
N SER A 386 18.76 17.38 39.16
CA SER A 386 19.44 17.65 40.45
C SER A 386 20.46 16.56 40.81
N SER A 387 21.38 16.89 41.72
CA SER A 387 22.51 16.01 42.12
C SER A 387 22.10 14.73 42.88
N ASP A 388 20.87 14.65 43.36
CA ASP A 388 20.25 13.45 43.93
C ASP A 388 19.51 12.59 42.88
N GLY A 389 19.45 13.04 41.61
CA GLY A 389 18.75 12.38 40.51
C GLY A 389 17.23 12.53 40.52
N LYS A 390 16.65 13.32 41.42
CA LYS A 390 15.21 13.33 41.71
C LYS A 390 14.41 14.46 41.06
N TYR A 391 14.94 15.68 40.98
CA TYR A 391 14.24 16.82 40.38
C TYR A 391 14.68 17.09 38.95
N TYR A 392 13.72 17.31 38.06
CA TYR A 392 13.91 17.55 36.63
C TYR A 392 13.34 18.94 36.30
N SER A 393 14.24 19.90 36.08
CA SER A 393 13.90 21.33 36.00
C SER A 393 14.10 21.88 34.60
N ALA A 394 13.07 22.49 34.02
CA ALA A 394 13.13 23.21 32.74
C ALA A 394 12.92 24.71 32.96
N SER A 395 13.70 25.53 32.25
CA SER A 395 13.62 27.00 32.28
C SER A 395 13.38 27.55 30.88
N PHE A 396 12.53 28.57 30.79
CA PHE A 396 12.05 29.11 29.53
C PHE A 396 12.65 30.52 29.32
N SER A 397 13.63 30.62 28.42
CA SER A 397 14.34 31.88 28.15
C SER A 397 13.36 32.98 27.69
N GLY A 398 13.38 34.13 28.37
CA GLY A 398 12.43 35.25 28.15
C GLY A 398 11.01 35.05 28.70
N GLY A 399 10.67 33.87 29.24
CA GLY A 399 9.37 33.53 29.80
C GLY A 399 8.27 33.36 28.74
N LEU A 400 7.56 32.23 28.76
CA LEU A 400 6.50 31.93 27.81
C LEU A 400 5.25 32.74 28.14
N LEU A 401 4.83 33.61 27.21
CA LEU A 401 3.65 34.45 27.37
C LEU A 401 2.36 33.61 27.31
N ILE A 402 1.46 33.88 28.25
CA ILE A 402 0.09 33.34 28.29
C ILE A 402 -0.87 34.53 28.37
N ASP A 403 -1.71 34.67 27.34
CA ASP A 403 -2.71 35.74 27.27
C ASP A 403 -3.85 35.54 28.28
N LYS A 404 -4.52 36.63 28.63
CA LYS A 404 -5.67 36.65 29.55
C LYS A 404 -6.72 35.60 29.19
N GLY A 405 -7.01 34.66 30.10
CA GLY A 405 -7.98 33.58 29.89
C GLY A 405 -7.50 32.42 29.02
N ASN A 406 -6.31 32.50 28.42
CA ASN A 406 -5.70 31.41 27.65
C ASN A 406 -4.87 30.48 28.56
N SER A 407 -4.53 29.31 28.03
CA SER A 407 -3.74 28.28 28.73
C SER A 407 -2.48 27.87 27.94
N LYS A 408 -1.58 27.17 28.62
CA LYS A 408 -0.46 26.39 28.06
C LYS A 408 -0.44 25.00 28.64
N ASP A 409 -0.20 23.99 27.80
CA ASP A 409 -0.08 22.59 28.22
C ASP A 409 1.39 22.21 28.39
N VAL A 410 1.77 21.73 29.57
CA VAL A 410 3.15 21.49 30.00
C VAL A 410 3.30 20.04 30.46
N TYR A 411 4.06 19.20 29.74
CA TYR A 411 4.20 17.78 30.06
C TYR A 411 5.66 17.30 30.03
N ILE A 412 5.95 16.22 30.76
CA ILE A 412 7.29 15.60 30.84
C ILE A 412 7.30 14.25 30.11
N GLN A 413 8.29 14.07 29.23
CA GLN A 413 8.37 12.93 28.30
C GLN A 413 9.83 12.45 28.18
N GLY A 414 10.03 11.14 27.99
CA GLY A 414 11.34 10.56 27.65
C GLY A 414 11.29 9.03 27.52
N ASP A 415 12.44 8.39 27.68
CA ASP A 415 12.65 6.96 27.40
C ASP A 415 12.93 6.16 28.67
N ILE A 416 12.39 4.94 28.74
CA ILE A 416 12.62 3.97 29.81
C ILE A 416 13.77 3.05 29.40
N VAL A 417 14.85 3.04 30.17
CA VAL A 417 16.11 2.33 29.88
C VAL A 417 16.64 1.60 31.12
N GLY A 418 17.85 1.04 31.04
CA GLY A 418 18.54 0.42 32.18
C GLY A 418 18.21 -1.07 32.37
N SER A 419 19.23 -1.92 32.31
CA SER A 419 19.10 -3.38 32.49
C SER A 419 18.59 -3.82 33.87
N SER A 420 18.61 -2.91 34.85
CA SER A 420 18.13 -3.18 36.22
C SER A 420 16.81 -2.48 36.57
N ALA A 421 16.15 -1.83 35.59
CA ALA A 421 14.95 -1.04 35.81
C ALA A 421 13.67 -1.86 36.03
N SER A 422 13.64 -3.13 35.60
CA SER A 422 12.46 -4.01 35.72
C SER A 422 12.02 -4.15 37.18
N GLY A 423 10.73 -3.90 37.46
CA GLY A 423 10.14 -3.85 38.80
C GLY A 423 10.30 -2.51 39.52
N ARG A 424 10.95 -1.51 38.91
CA ARG A 424 10.97 -0.11 39.42
C ARG A 424 9.78 0.68 38.93
N THR A 425 9.51 1.79 39.60
CA THR A 425 8.38 2.69 39.33
C THR A 425 8.85 4.08 38.93
N ILE A 426 8.16 4.71 37.99
CA ILE A 426 8.40 6.07 37.51
C ILE A 426 7.11 6.86 37.73
N GLU A 427 7.22 7.98 38.43
CA GLU A 427 6.11 8.81 38.89
C GLU A 427 6.68 10.24 38.95
N PHE A 428 5.98 11.22 38.36
CA PHE A 428 6.52 12.57 38.14
C PHE A 428 5.55 13.63 38.67
N ASP A 429 5.86 14.09 39.88
CA ASP A 429 5.05 15.06 40.63
C ASP A 429 5.49 16.49 40.38
N ILE A 430 4.67 17.46 40.79
CA ILE A 430 5.13 18.82 41.12
C ILE A 430 5.04 18.94 42.64
N TYR A 431 6.18 19.02 43.32
CA TYR A 431 6.22 18.86 44.77
C TYR A 431 5.55 20.03 45.51
N LYS A 432 5.65 21.26 44.97
CA LYS A 432 5.02 22.49 45.52
C LYS A 432 4.54 23.42 44.41
N ALA A 433 3.50 24.21 44.67
CA ALA A 433 3.05 25.27 43.74
C ALA A 433 4.19 26.21 43.30
N THR A 434 5.16 26.47 44.19
CA THR A 434 6.34 27.30 43.91
C THR A 434 7.39 26.66 43.00
N ASP A 435 7.29 25.37 42.67
CA ASP A 435 8.15 24.73 41.67
C ASP A 435 7.82 25.16 40.23
N ILE A 436 6.65 25.76 40.04
CA ILE A 436 6.24 26.48 38.85
C ILE A 436 6.51 27.98 39.10
N TYR A 437 7.23 28.66 38.20
CA TYR A 437 7.47 30.10 38.30
C TYR A 437 6.62 30.84 37.27
N VAL A 438 5.65 31.63 37.75
CA VAL A 438 4.81 32.52 36.94
C VAL A 438 4.97 33.97 37.43
N SER A 439 4.88 34.95 36.52
CA SER A 439 4.76 36.37 36.86
C SER A 439 3.69 37.07 36.02
N GLY A 440 3.12 38.16 36.54
CA GLY A 440 2.33 39.10 35.77
C GLY A 440 3.18 39.86 34.75
N VAL A 441 2.59 40.26 33.62
CA VAL A 441 3.25 41.01 32.54
C VAL A 441 3.02 42.52 32.65
N THR A 442 1.87 42.95 33.19
CA THR A 442 1.53 44.36 33.33
C THR A 442 2.26 44.98 34.52
N TYR A 443 2.40 44.23 35.62
CA TYR A 443 2.99 44.74 36.86
C TYR A 443 4.30 44.07 37.27
N GLY A 444 4.70 42.98 36.62
CA GLY A 444 5.99 42.29 36.85
C GLY A 444 6.10 41.45 38.13
N TYR A 445 5.11 41.50 39.03
CA TYR A 445 5.11 40.71 40.27
C TYR A 445 4.98 39.21 39.99
N GLY A 446 5.62 38.37 40.82
CA GLY A 446 5.43 36.93 40.77
C GLY A 446 4.03 36.51 41.22
N ILE A 447 3.57 35.37 40.71
CA ILE A 447 2.26 34.78 41.02
C ILE A 447 2.51 33.36 41.54
N THR A 448 1.96 33.02 42.71
CA THR A 448 1.87 31.63 43.18
C THR A 448 0.69 30.96 42.47
N PRO A 449 0.90 29.89 41.67
CA PRO A 449 -0.21 29.22 41.00
C PRO A 449 -1.15 28.50 41.97
N THR A 450 -2.43 28.40 41.60
CA THR A 450 -3.49 27.75 42.39
C THR A 450 -4.19 26.68 41.56
N GLN A 451 -4.40 25.50 42.14
CA GLN A 451 -5.14 24.39 41.56
C GLN A 451 -6.63 24.70 41.36
N SER A 452 -7.22 24.23 40.25
CA SER A 452 -8.66 24.39 39.93
C SER A 452 -9.56 23.41 40.69
N ALA A 453 -9.00 22.27 41.12
CA ALA A 453 -9.66 21.23 41.89
C ALA A 453 -8.71 20.72 42.99
N ASN A 454 -9.24 20.00 43.99
CA ASN A 454 -8.44 19.36 45.03
C ASN A 454 -8.85 17.89 45.16
N GLY A 455 -7.93 17.00 44.78
CA GLY A 455 -7.98 15.57 45.00
C GLY A 455 -7.09 15.12 46.17
N THR A 456 -6.73 13.84 46.19
CA THR A 456 -5.83 13.22 47.18
C THR A 456 -4.73 12.46 46.45
N ALA A 457 -3.47 12.73 46.77
CA ALA A 457 -2.31 12.12 46.09
C ALA A 457 -2.46 10.59 45.95
N ASN A 458 -2.40 10.12 44.71
CA ASN A 458 -2.70 8.76 44.28
C ASN A 458 -1.65 8.31 43.26
N VAL A 459 -1.37 7.01 43.22
CA VAL A 459 -0.48 6.40 42.22
C VAL A 459 -1.24 5.90 40.99
N ALA A 460 -2.56 5.73 41.10
CA ALA A 460 -3.41 5.17 40.05
C ALA A 460 -3.96 6.19 39.04
N THR A 461 -4.09 7.46 39.46
CA THR A 461 -4.63 8.61 38.71
C THR A 461 -3.76 9.84 39.01
N SER A 462 -3.81 10.85 38.15
CA SER A 462 -3.06 12.10 38.32
C SER A 462 -3.94 13.16 38.99
N GLU A 463 -3.50 13.76 40.10
CA GLU A 463 -4.36 14.63 40.92
C GLU A 463 -3.62 15.85 41.52
N PHE A 464 -4.21 17.03 41.40
CA PHE A 464 -3.80 18.22 42.18
C PHE A 464 -4.25 18.14 43.63
N THR A 465 -3.39 18.58 44.57
CA THR A 465 -3.69 18.55 46.02
C THR A 465 -3.54 19.93 46.68
N SER A 466 -4.08 20.05 47.89
CA SER A 466 -3.94 21.24 48.75
C SER A 466 -2.61 21.31 49.51
N GLY A 467 -1.68 20.38 49.30
CA GLY A 467 -0.45 20.23 50.08
C GLY A 467 0.79 19.90 49.24
N THR A 468 1.49 18.83 49.61
CA THR A 468 2.70 18.34 48.93
C THR A 468 2.61 16.82 48.74
N PRO A 469 2.72 16.28 47.51
CA PRO A 469 2.93 17.00 46.26
C PRO A 469 1.73 17.90 45.89
N PHE A 470 2.00 19.03 45.24
CA PHE A 470 0.98 19.96 44.74
C PHE A 470 0.23 19.37 43.53
N PHE A 471 0.92 18.55 42.75
CA PHE A 471 0.36 17.66 41.74
C PHE A 471 1.03 16.29 41.88
N SER A 472 0.24 15.24 42.05
CA SER A 472 0.66 13.83 42.06
C SER A 472 0.49 13.27 40.64
N GLY A 473 1.53 12.65 40.06
CA GLY A 473 1.44 12.02 38.75
C GLY A 473 1.07 10.54 38.81
N SER A 474 0.35 10.03 37.80
CA SER A 474 0.06 8.60 37.69
C SER A 474 1.32 7.73 37.49
N GLN A 475 1.36 6.55 38.12
CA GLN A 475 2.56 5.74 38.26
C GLN A 475 2.76 4.75 37.09
N VAL A 476 3.95 4.80 36.49
CA VAL A 476 4.43 3.79 35.53
C VAL A 476 5.22 2.71 36.27
N THR A 477 4.86 1.44 36.11
CA THR A 477 5.70 0.30 36.52
C THR A 477 6.52 -0.19 35.33
N VAL A 478 7.83 -0.31 35.50
CA VAL A 478 8.75 -0.78 34.47
C VAL A 478 8.78 -2.30 34.46
N THR A 479 8.66 -2.90 33.28
CA THR A 479 8.66 -4.36 33.08
C THR A 479 9.79 -4.82 32.14
N GLY A 480 10.24 -6.07 32.33
CA GLY A 480 11.31 -6.70 31.52
C GLY A 480 10.77 -7.44 30.31
N GLY A 481 11.63 -8.21 29.63
CA GLY A 481 11.23 -8.99 28.44
C GLY A 481 10.00 -9.87 28.66
N SER A 482 9.10 -9.89 27.67
CA SER A 482 7.85 -10.65 27.74
C SER A 482 7.48 -11.24 26.36
N ALA A 483 6.67 -12.30 26.35
CA ALA A 483 6.11 -12.88 25.13
C ALA A 483 4.60 -12.71 25.12
N THR A 484 4.07 -11.92 24.18
CA THR A 484 2.63 -11.65 24.03
C THR A 484 1.91 -12.77 23.30
N SER A 485 2.59 -13.49 22.41
CA SER A 485 2.07 -14.73 21.84
C SER A 485 3.17 -15.69 21.42
N ILE A 486 2.90 -16.99 21.55
CA ILE A 486 3.65 -18.08 20.93
C ILE A 486 2.60 -19.07 20.42
N GLN A 487 2.52 -19.25 19.10
CA GLN A 487 1.38 -19.91 18.46
C GLN A 487 1.73 -20.46 17.07
N LYS A 488 0.83 -21.27 16.50
CA LYS A 488 0.93 -21.83 15.14
C LYS A 488 1.11 -20.73 14.08
N ALA A 489 2.08 -20.90 13.18
CA ALA A 489 2.25 -20.01 12.03
C ALA A 489 1.25 -20.38 10.92
N THR A 490 0.48 -19.40 10.44
CA THR A 490 -0.38 -19.55 9.25
C THR A 490 0.42 -19.54 7.94
N SER A 491 1.56 -18.85 7.91
CA SER A 491 2.50 -18.77 6.79
C SER A 491 3.19 -20.10 6.45
N VAL A 492 3.34 -21.01 7.43
CA VAL A 492 3.89 -22.35 7.21
C VAL A 492 2.75 -23.33 6.97
N ALA A 493 2.21 -23.31 5.75
CA ALA A 493 1.03 -24.07 5.36
C ALA A 493 1.21 -25.61 5.40
N ALA A 494 0.10 -26.32 5.61
CA ALA A 494 0.00 -27.76 5.49
C ALA A 494 0.32 -28.21 4.05
N GLN A 495 1.16 -29.24 3.89
CA GLN A 495 1.66 -29.67 2.57
C GLN A 495 2.03 -31.16 2.52
N ASN A 496 2.27 -31.66 1.30
CA ASN A 496 2.80 -33.00 1.08
C ASN A 496 4.31 -33.04 1.41
N VAL A 497 4.77 -34.08 2.11
CA VAL A 497 6.19 -34.30 2.44
C VAL A 497 6.65 -35.70 2.01
N ALA A 498 7.86 -35.79 1.47
CA ALA A 498 8.44 -37.04 1.00
C ALA A 498 9.20 -37.82 2.08
N VAL A 499 9.14 -39.15 1.98
CA VAL A 499 10.03 -40.06 2.71
C VAL A 499 11.45 -40.01 2.17
N ASN A 500 12.45 -40.25 3.01
CA ASN A 500 13.88 -40.26 2.69
C ASN A 500 14.50 -38.93 2.21
N VAL A 501 13.69 -37.89 1.94
CA VAL A 501 14.16 -36.56 1.50
C VAL A 501 14.53 -35.69 2.72
N PRO A 502 15.68 -34.99 2.72
CA PRO A 502 16.06 -34.06 3.79
C PRO A 502 15.25 -32.75 3.75
N ASN A 503 15.34 -31.96 4.82
CA ASN A 503 14.81 -30.60 4.93
C ASN A 503 13.30 -30.43 4.61
N GLN A 504 12.50 -31.50 4.69
CA GLN A 504 11.05 -31.41 4.60
C GLN A 504 10.49 -30.58 5.75
N VAL A 505 9.51 -29.74 5.47
CA VAL A 505 8.81 -28.93 6.48
C VAL A 505 7.98 -29.87 7.36
N LEU A 506 8.17 -29.79 8.68
CA LEU A 506 7.46 -30.62 9.68
C LEU A 506 6.43 -29.83 10.50
N GLY A 507 6.49 -28.50 10.44
CA GLY A 507 5.62 -27.57 11.16
C GLY A 507 6.21 -26.16 11.20
N GLY A 508 5.44 -25.20 11.69
CA GLY A 508 5.93 -23.84 11.96
C GLY A 508 5.10 -23.11 13.01
N PHE A 509 5.77 -22.19 13.69
CA PHE A 509 5.20 -21.35 14.76
C PHE A 509 5.68 -19.91 14.63
N GLN A 510 5.05 -19.02 15.39
CA GLN A 510 5.34 -17.60 15.44
C GLN A 510 5.41 -17.16 16.90
N THR A 511 6.38 -16.30 17.21
CA THR A 511 6.55 -15.63 18.51
C THR A 511 6.30 -14.15 18.34
N ASP A 512 5.73 -13.49 19.34
CA ASP A 512 5.73 -12.03 19.46
C ASP A 512 6.34 -11.65 20.82
N ILE A 513 7.49 -10.98 20.79
CA ILE A 513 8.32 -10.66 21.96
C ILE A 513 8.35 -9.15 22.20
N LYS A 514 8.28 -8.68 23.45
CA LYS A 514 8.30 -7.26 23.84
C LYS A 514 9.44 -6.95 24.82
N GLY A 515 9.79 -5.66 24.90
CA GLY A 515 10.89 -5.15 25.72
C GLY A 515 12.27 -5.45 25.13
N GLU A 516 12.72 -6.69 25.27
CA GLU A 516 14.08 -7.15 24.92
C GLU A 516 14.05 -8.53 24.22
N PRO A 517 15.09 -8.89 23.45
CA PRO A 517 15.22 -10.26 22.94
C PRO A 517 15.34 -11.26 24.09
N ILE A 518 14.77 -12.46 23.93
CA ILE A 518 14.77 -13.48 24.98
C ILE A 518 15.62 -14.70 24.55
N SER A 519 16.44 -15.18 25.47
CA SER A 519 17.21 -16.42 25.36
C SER A 519 16.36 -17.60 25.86
N VAL A 520 16.41 -18.74 25.16
CA VAL A 520 15.81 -20.01 25.57
C VAL A 520 16.89 -21.10 25.45
N GLN A 521 17.32 -21.70 26.56
CA GLN A 521 18.46 -22.64 26.54
C GLN A 521 18.10 -24.06 26.06
N SER A 522 16.81 -24.42 26.14
CA SER A 522 16.31 -25.70 25.63
C SER A 522 14.90 -25.54 25.11
N MET A 523 14.62 -26.16 23.96
CA MET A 523 13.29 -26.22 23.36
C MET A 523 12.94 -27.66 22.97
N VAL A 524 11.85 -28.19 23.53
CA VAL A 524 11.28 -29.49 23.14
C VAL A 524 10.15 -29.31 22.14
N TYR A 525 10.21 -30.11 21.06
CA TYR A 525 9.14 -30.24 20.07
C TYR A 525 8.74 -31.71 19.97
N ASN A 526 7.45 -31.97 20.16
CA ASN A 526 6.85 -33.29 20.05
C ASN A 526 6.30 -33.46 18.62
N PHE A 527 6.38 -34.67 18.07
CA PHE A 527 5.83 -35.02 16.76
C PHE A 527 5.01 -36.29 16.88
N ASN A 528 3.76 -36.23 16.44
CA ASN A 528 2.84 -37.37 16.41
C ASN A 528 2.56 -37.77 14.97
N TYR A 529 2.66 -39.08 14.67
CA TYR A 529 2.08 -39.62 13.44
C TYR A 529 0.57 -39.89 13.59
N SER A 530 -0.11 -40.13 12.47
CA SER A 530 -1.46 -40.68 12.44
C SER A 530 -1.56 -42.02 13.20
N SER A 531 -2.77 -42.33 13.70
CA SER A 531 -3.07 -43.57 14.42
C SER A 531 -2.64 -44.82 13.64
N GLY A 532 -2.05 -45.79 14.36
CA GLY A 532 -1.53 -47.04 13.79
C GLY A 532 -0.06 -46.98 13.36
N VAL A 533 0.54 -45.80 13.18
CA VAL A 533 1.95 -45.67 12.77
C VAL A 533 2.86 -45.52 14.00
N ALA A 534 3.53 -46.61 14.39
CA ALA A 534 4.42 -46.62 15.55
C ALA A 534 5.71 -45.81 15.31
N ALA A 535 5.94 -44.76 16.09
CA ALA A 535 7.09 -43.87 15.92
C ALA A 535 8.43 -44.56 16.21
N SER A 536 8.43 -45.61 17.03
CA SER A 536 9.59 -46.47 17.30
C SER A 536 10.25 -47.06 16.05
N SER A 537 9.49 -47.25 14.98
CA SER A 537 9.97 -47.81 13.71
C SER A 537 10.33 -46.72 12.68
N TYR A 538 9.96 -45.46 12.94
CA TYR A 538 9.99 -44.37 11.97
C TYR A 538 10.42 -43.04 12.61
N LEU A 539 11.57 -43.04 13.30
CA LEU A 539 12.13 -41.82 13.88
C LEU A 539 12.56 -40.82 12.79
N LEU A 540 12.24 -39.55 13.01
CA LEU A 540 12.71 -38.42 12.21
C LEU A 540 14.21 -38.21 12.44
N THR A 541 14.92 -37.81 11.39
CA THR A 541 16.35 -37.50 11.49
C THR A 541 16.64 -36.08 11.00
N ASN A 542 17.78 -35.52 11.40
CA ASN A 542 18.28 -34.20 10.99
C ASN A 542 17.26 -33.06 11.19
N VAL A 543 16.50 -33.08 12.29
CA VAL A 543 15.48 -32.05 12.57
C VAL A 543 16.18 -30.78 13.05
N SER A 544 15.95 -29.66 12.36
CA SER A 544 16.51 -28.33 12.65
C SER A 544 15.40 -27.30 12.83
N LEU A 545 15.64 -26.31 13.68
CA LEU A 545 14.80 -25.11 13.79
C LEU A 545 15.38 -24.02 12.86
N VAL A 546 14.53 -23.45 12.01
CA VAL A 546 14.92 -22.49 10.96
C VAL A 546 14.11 -21.21 11.09
N ASP A 547 14.74 -20.05 10.95
CA ASP A 547 14.08 -18.74 11.02
C ASP A 547 13.37 -18.34 9.70
N GLU A 548 12.76 -17.16 9.71
CA GLU A 548 12.08 -16.55 8.54
C GLU A 548 13.02 -16.20 7.37
N ASN A 549 14.33 -16.10 7.62
CA ASN A 549 15.37 -15.84 6.60
C ASN A 549 15.97 -17.13 6.03
N GLY A 550 15.62 -18.30 6.58
CA GLY A 550 16.16 -19.59 6.18
C GLY A 550 17.43 -20.02 6.93
N ALA A 551 17.86 -19.26 7.94
CA ALA A 551 19.01 -19.60 8.79
C ALA A 551 18.62 -20.66 9.83
N ILE A 552 19.50 -21.63 10.07
CA ILE A 552 19.34 -22.61 11.15
C ILE A 552 19.68 -21.94 12.48
N VAL A 553 18.75 -21.96 13.42
CA VAL A 553 18.90 -21.37 14.77
C VAL A 553 19.03 -22.41 15.89
N ALA A 554 18.74 -23.70 15.62
CA ALA A 554 19.08 -24.83 16.48
C ALA A 554 19.14 -26.16 15.71
N GLY A 555 19.97 -27.09 16.18
CA GLY A 555 20.17 -28.40 15.56
C GLY A 555 21.11 -28.40 14.34
N PRO A 556 21.14 -29.49 13.54
CA PRO A 556 20.20 -30.63 13.53
C PRO A 556 20.29 -31.57 14.75
N VAL A 557 19.15 -32.19 15.09
CA VAL A 557 19.00 -33.23 16.12
C VAL A 557 18.09 -34.35 15.59
N ASP A 558 18.38 -35.61 15.90
CA ASP A 558 17.52 -36.75 15.58
C ASP A 558 16.42 -36.95 16.65
N ALA A 559 15.24 -37.40 16.24
CA ALA A 559 14.11 -37.58 17.16
C ALA A 559 14.24 -38.86 17.99
N VAL A 560 13.79 -38.80 19.24
CA VAL A 560 13.72 -39.93 20.17
C VAL A 560 12.29 -40.40 20.37
N ASN A 561 12.09 -41.72 20.46
CA ASN A 561 10.79 -42.34 20.68
C ASN A 561 10.22 -41.93 22.06
N VAL A 562 8.93 -41.56 22.10
CA VAL A 562 8.19 -41.28 23.34
C VAL A 562 7.16 -42.37 23.64
N GLY A 563 6.64 -43.04 22.61
CA GLY A 563 5.75 -44.19 22.72
C GLY A 563 4.53 -44.10 21.81
N GLY A 564 4.03 -45.26 21.35
CA GLY A 564 2.92 -45.30 20.39
C GLY A 564 3.26 -44.54 19.10
N VAL A 565 2.47 -43.52 18.76
CA VAL A 565 2.67 -42.67 17.58
C VAL A 565 3.59 -41.47 17.83
N ALA A 566 4.11 -41.30 19.05
CA ALA A 566 4.79 -40.09 19.50
C ALA A 566 6.32 -40.23 19.55
N GLN A 567 7.00 -39.18 19.08
CA GLN A 567 8.45 -38.95 19.20
C GLN A 567 8.70 -37.48 19.56
N LYS A 568 9.92 -37.13 19.96
CA LYS A 568 10.29 -35.73 20.24
C LYS A 568 11.72 -35.39 19.83
N VAL A 569 11.95 -34.11 19.64
CA VAL A 569 13.28 -33.50 19.48
C VAL A 569 13.49 -32.52 20.63
N THR A 570 14.70 -32.51 21.19
CA THR A 570 15.12 -31.53 22.20
C THR A 570 16.33 -30.80 21.64
N PHE A 571 16.17 -29.51 21.35
CA PHE A 571 17.29 -28.62 21.08
C PHE A 571 17.86 -28.14 22.40
N THR A 572 19.18 -28.22 22.57
CA THR A 572 19.92 -27.72 23.75
C THR A 572 20.83 -26.53 23.42
N ASP A 573 20.74 -26.02 22.19
CA ASP A 573 21.36 -24.77 21.78
C ASP A 573 20.55 -23.60 22.34
N THR A 574 21.23 -22.52 22.77
CA THR A 574 20.52 -21.33 23.28
C THR A 574 19.98 -20.49 22.13
N VAL A 575 18.70 -20.67 21.82
CA VAL A 575 17.97 -19.90 20.81
C VAL A 575 17.69 -18.50 21.36
N THR A 576 18.06 -17.46 20.61
CA THR A 576 17.63 -16.09 20.90
C THR A 576 16.44 -15.72 20.02
N LEU A 577 15.33 -15.32 20.64
CA LEU A 577 14.12 -14.86 19.99
C LEU A 577 14.11 -13.31 19.98
N PRO A 578 14.22 -12.64 18.82
CA PRO A 578 14.23 -11.18 18.74
C PRO A 578 12.90 -10.54 19.14
N VAL A 579 12.94 -9.25 19.47
CA VAL A 579 11.75 -8.40 19.70
C VAL A 579 10.89 -8.33 18.44
N GLY A 580 9.56 -8.30 18.64
CA GLY A 580 8.54 -8.26 17.61
C GLY A 580 8.07 -9.63 17.16
N VAL A 581 7.31 -9.64 16.06
CA VAL A 581 6.73 -10.85 15.47
C VAL A 581 7.77 -11.56 14.62
N LYS A 582 8.03 -12.85 14.89
CA LYS A 582 9.02 -13.69 14.18
C LYS A 582 8.49 -15.08 13.91
N THR A 583 8.67 -15.59 12.69
CA THR A 583 8.24 -16.94 12.29
C THR A 583 9.41 -17.92 12.25
N TYR A 584 9.17 -19.14 12.73
CA TYR A 584 10.12 -20.25 12.70
C TYR A 584 9.49 -21.51 12.11
N THR A 585 10.31 -22.28 11.41
CA THR A 585 9.94 -23.52 10.70
C THR A 585 10.77 -24.68 11.22
N LEU A 586 10.12 -25.78 11.60
CA LEU A 586 10.80 -27.05 11.84
C LEU A 586 11.00 -27.74 10.48
N LYS A 587 12.25 -28.10 10.16
CA LYS A 587 12.59 -28.89 8.97
C LYS A 587 13.35 -30.15 9.37
N GLY A 588 13.19 -31.25 8.64
CA GLY A 588 13.93 -32.49 8.91
C GLY A 588 13.74 -33.55 7.84
N LYS A 589 14.19 -34.78 8.11
CA LYS A 589 14.10 -35.92 7.22
C LYS A 589 13.15 -36.98 7.78
N LEU A 590 12.13 -37.33 7.00
CA LEU A 590 11.28 -38.49 7.28
C LEU A 590 12.01 -39.77 6.84
N PRO A 591 11.93 -40.88 7.61
CA PRO A 591 12.53 -42.14 7.22
C PRO A 591 11.77 -42.82 6.06
N SER A 592 12.44 -43.75 5.38
CA SER A 592 11.84 -44.64 4.40
C SER A 592 10.83 -45.60 5.04
N GLY A 593 9.80 -46.01 4.28
CA GLY A 593 8.83 -47.04 4.69
C GLY A 593 7.52 -46.52 5.30
N LEU A 594 7.42 -45.23 5.61
CA LEU A 594 6.13 -44.61 5.93
C LEU A 594 5.18 -44.65 4.73
N SER A 595 3.92 -45.03 4.95
CA SER A 595 2.91 -45.15 3.90
C SER A 595 2.28 -43.81 3.50
N ASN A 596 1.90 -43.69 2.22
CA ASN A 596 1.13 -42.56 1.70
C ASN A 596 -0.13 -42.31 2.55
N GLY A 597 -0.42 -41.04 2.84
CA GLY A 597 -1.57 -40.64 3.66
C GLY A 597 -1.31 -40.66 5.17
N THR A 598 -0.17 -41.19 5.64
CA THR A 598 0.30 -40.96 7.02
C THR A 598 0.39 -39.45 7.25
N THR A 599 -0.16 -38.95 8.36
CA THR A 599 0.05 -37.54 8.73
C THR A 599 1.10 -37.41 9.82
N ILE A 600 1.73 -36.25 9.91
CA ILE A 600 2.60 -35.84 11.00
C ILE A 600 2.18 -34.46 11.51
N VAL A 601 2.13 -34.30 12.83
CA VAL A 601 1.80 -33.04 13.51
C VAL A 601 2.88 -32.72 14.53
N ALA A 602 3.55 -31.57 14.38
CA ALA A 602 4.44 -31.01 15.39
C ALA A 602 3.65 -30.21 16.44
N SER A 603 4.06 -30.29 17.71
CA SER A 603 3.50 -29.52 18.82
C SER A 603 4.55 -29.16 19.88
N THR A 604 4.27 -28.14 20.68
CA THR A 604 5.09 -27.74 21.84
C THR A 604 4.21 -27.02 22.87
N THR A 605 4.65 -27.02 24.12
CA THR A 605 4.01 -26.40 25.29
C THR A 605 4.99 -25.41 25.91
N PRO A 606 5.11 -24.16 25.42
CA PRO A 606 6.26 -23.30 25.76
C PRO A 606 6.41 -23.00 27.27
N SER A 607 5.35 -23.14 28.06
CA SER A 607 5.38 -23.03 29.54
C SER A 607 6.07 -24.21 30.26
N SER A 608 6.32 -25.35 29.60
CA SER A 608 6.96 -26.55 30.19
C SER A 608 8.00 -27.24 29.30
N ASP A 609 7.84 -27.17 27.98
CA ASP A 609 8.74 -27.76 26.98
C ASP A 609 9.97 -26.87 26.71
N TRP A 610 9.94 -25.60 27.13
CA TRP A 610 11.04 -24.64 26.97
C TRP A 610 11.58 -24.24 28.36
N SER A 611 12.89 -24.04 28.50
CA SER A 611 13.49 -23.80 29.83
C SER A 611 14.65 -22.78 29.86
N ASN A 612 14.96 -22.32 31.07
CA ASN A 612 15.96 -21.30 31.41
C ASN A 612 15.82 -20.02 30.56
N ILE A 613 14.57 -19.55 30.44
CA ILE A 613 14.19 -18.43 29.58
C ILE A 613 14.57 -17.12 30.26
N THR A 614 15.38 -16.30 29.60
CA THR A 614 15.96 -15.07 30.19
C THR A 614 16.01 -13.91 29.21
N GLY A 615 15.83 -12.68 29.70
CA GLY A 615 16.04 -11.47 28.89
C GLY A 615 17.52 -11.25 28.57
N GLN A 616 17.87 -11.00 27.30
CA GLN A 616 19.26 -10.78 26.86
C GLN A 616 19.91 -9.52 27.46
N THR A 617 19.13 -8.50 27.82
CA THR A 617 19.61 -7.22 28.35
C THR A 617 19.52 -7.17 29.87
N THR A 618 18.44 -7.71 30.46
CA THR A 618 18.21 -7.67 31.91
C THR A 618 18.74 -8.88 32.67
N GLY A 619 18.87 -10.04 32.00
CA GLY A 619 19.17 -11.32 32.65
C GLY A 619 18.02 -11.89 33.49
N ASN A 620 16.85 -11.23 33.53
CA ASN A 620 15.70 -11.69 34.33
C ASN A 620 15.10 -12.96 33.74
N THR A 621 14.66 -13.88 34.61
CA THR A 621 13.88 -15.07 34.20
C THR A 621 12.49 -14.65 33.72
N ILE A 622 12.06 -15.19 32.57
CA ILE A 622 10.78 -14.86 31.93
C ILE A 622 9.89 -16.09 31.93
N THR A 623 8.71 -15.99 32.56
CA THR A 623 7.73 -17.09 32.61
C THR A 623 6.81 -17.02 31.39
N LEU A 624 6.83 -18.06 30.55
CA LEU A 624 5.84 -18.23 29.48
C LEU A 624 4.56 -18.84 30.03
N SER A 625 3.40 -18.30 29.65
CA SER A 625 2.07 -18.79 30.03
C SER A 625 1.41 -19.67 28.96
N ASN A 626 2.07 -19.86 27.81
CA ASN A 626 1.51 -20.56 26.66
C ASN A 626 1.33 -22.06 26.94
N GLY A 627 0.08 -22.54 26.83
CA GLY A 627 -0.23 -23.96 26.84
C GLY A 627 0.20 -24.67 25.55
N VAL A 628 -0.17 -25.95 25.42
CA VAL A 628 0.16 -26.76 24.25
C VAL A 628 -0.54 -26.22 23.00
N PHE A 629 0.20 -26.12 21.89
CA PHE A 629 -0.39 -25.87 20.58
C PHE A 629 0.19 -26.82 19.53
N SER A 630 -0.62 -27.15 18.53
CA SER A 630 -0.22 -27.93 17.36
C SER A 630 0.02 -27.01 16.15
N MET A 631 1.03 -27.33 15.36
CA MET A 631 1.37 -26.61 14.13
C MET A 631 0.45 -27.03 12.96
N ASN A 632 0.77 -26.68 11.71
CA ASN A 632 0.08 -27.29 10.57
C ASN A 632 0.44 -28.77 10.43
N THR A 633 -0.56 -29.60 10.12
CA THR A 633 -0.38 -31.01 9.76
C THR A 633 0.34 -31.13 8.42
N MET A 634 1.29 -32.04 8.31
CA MET A 634 1.94 -32.40 7.05
C MET A 634 1.55 -33.83 6.67
N THR A 635 1.43 -34.11 5.38
CA THR A 635 0.96 -35.42 4.89
C THR A 635 2.07 -36.12 4.11
N VAL A 636 2.42 -37.34 4.54
CA VAL A 636 3.38 -38.19 3.85
C VAL A 636 2.81 -38.59 2.49
N LYS A 637 3.57 -38.32 1.43
CA LYS A 637 3.35 -38.89 0.10
C LYS A 637 4.69 -39.25 -0.53
N ALA A 638 4.72 -40.35 -1.26
CA ALA A 638 5.77 -40.63 -2.23
C ALA A 638 5.84 -39.54 -3.30
N ALA A 639 6.93 -39.56 -4.07
CA ALA A 639 6.94 -38.92 -5.37
C ALA A 639 5.80 -39.47 -6.25
N ALA A 640 5.15 -38.61 -7.03
CA ALA A 640 4.04 -39.00 -7.90
C ALA A 640 3.94 -38.08 -9.12
N LEU A 641 3.52 -38.64 -10.25
CA LEU A 641 3.25 -37.90 -11.48
C LEU A 641 1.99 -38.48 -12.15
N ALA A 642 1.03 -37.63 -12.50
CA ALA A 642 -0.06 -37.99 -13.40
C ALA A 642 0.16 -37.34 -14.76
N ILE A 643 -0.19 -38.03 -15.85
CA ILE A 643 0.03 -37.55 -17.23
C ILE A 643 -1.27 -37.67 -18.01
N THR A 644 -1.70 -36.57 -18.64
CA THR A 644 -2.93 -36.52 -19.44
C THR A 644 -2.72 -35.70 -20.72
N VAL A 645 -3.61 -35.89 -21.70
CA VAL A 645 -3.69 -35.01 -22.89
C VAL A 645 -4.79 -34.00 -22.65
N SER A 646 -4.46 -32.70 -22.77
CA SER A 646 -5.41 -31.60 -22.60
C SER A 646 -6.53 -31.66 -23.64
N ALA A 647 -7.68 -31.04 -23.34
CA ALA A 647 -8.75 -30.82 -24.31
C ALA A 647 -8.43 -29.74 -25.37
N THR A 648 -7.31 -29.04 -25.21
CA THR A 648 -6.86 -27.94 -26.06
C THR A 648 -5.51 -28.25 -26.72
N PRO A 649 -5.25 -27.81 -27.98
CA PRO A 649 -6.21 -27.21 -28.92
C PRO A 649 -7.34 -28.18 -29.30
N SER A 650 -8.53 -27.63 -29.56
CA SER A 650 -9.68 -28.42 -30.01
C SER A 650 -9.48 -28.97 -31.42
N ALA A 651 -10.17 -30.06 -31.75
CA ALA A 651 -10.22 -30.62 -33.10
C ALA A 651 -10.66 -29.55 -34.11
N GLN A 652 -9.90 -29.39 -35.20
CA GLN A 652 -10.08 -28.31 -36.17
C GLN A 652 -9.37 -28.61 -37.50
N SER A 653 -9.61 -27.77 -38.51
CA SER A 653 -8.85 -27.77 -39.76
C SER A 653 -7.48 -27.10 -39.64
N VAL A 654 -6.45 -27.75 -40.19
CA VAL A 654 -5.09 -27.22 -40.45
C VAL A 654 -4.79 -27.29 -41.95
N VAL A 655 -4.02 -26.33 -42.48
CA VAL A 655 -3.67 -26.30 -43.92
C VAL A 655 -2.32 -26.98 -44.20
N PRO A 656 -2.13 -27.65 -45.35
CA PRO A 656 -0.82 -28.08 -45.83
C PRO A 656 0.20 -26.93 -45.82
N GLY A 657 1.46 -27.23 -45.47
CA GLY A 657 2.53 -26.22 -45.36
C GLY A 657 2.61 -25.47 -44.02
N THR A 658 1.69 -25.71 -43.08
CA THR A 658 1.70 -25.00 -41.78
C THR A 658 2.93 -25.37 -40.96
N GLN A 659 3.76 -24.37 -40.63
CA GLN A 659 4.95 -24.53 -39.79
C GLN A 659 4.62 -24.40 -38.29
N GLY A 660 5.22 -25.25 -37.45
CA GLY A 660 5.15 -25.15 -35.98
C GLY A 660 3.74 -25.28 -35.36
N PHE A 661 2.80 -25.96 -36.02
CA PHE A 661 1.43 -26.12 -35.54
C PHE A 661 1.38 -26.97 -34.26
N THR A 662 0.68 -26.50 -33.22
CA THR A 662 0.46 -27.27 -31.99
C THR A 662 -0.60 -28.34 -32.23
N PHE A 663 -0.23 -29.62 -32.20
CA PHE A 663 -1.17 -30.73 -32.38
C PHE A 663 -1.82 -31.20 -31.08
N ALA A 664 -1.08 -31.17 -29.97
CA ALA A 664 -1.55 -31.60 -28.66
C ALA A 664 -0.81 -30.85 -27.55
N ASN A 665 -1.48 -30.70 -26.40
CA ASN A 665 -0.85 -30.26 -25.16
C ASN A 665 -0.90 -31.39 -24.12
N TYR A 666 0.23 -31.67 -23.48
CA TYR A 666 0.38 -32.73 -22.49
C TYR A 666 0.51 -32.12 -21.11
N GLN A 667 -0.37 -32.50 -20.18
CA GLN A 667 -0.35 -32.05 -18.80
C GLN A 667 0.35 -33.09 -17.94
N PHE A 668 1.41 -32.67 -17.26
CA PHE A 668 2.20 -33.46 -16.35
C PHE A 668 2.00 -32.88 -14.93
N ASP A 669 1.25 -33.59 -14.10
CA ASP A 669 0.74 -33.14 -12.82
C ASP A 669 1.49 -33.79 -11.64
N ALA A 670 2.29 -32.98 -10.94
CA ALA A 670 2.98 -33.33 -9.70
C ALA A 670 2.34 -32.67 -8.47
N SER A 671 1.09 -32.20 -8.56
CA SER A 671 0.35 -31.57 -7.45
C SER A 671 0.22 -32.49 -6.23
N GLN A 672 0.08 -33.80 -6.50
CA GLN A 672 -0.02 -34.84 -5.48
C GLN A 672 1.33 -35.42 -5.04
N SER A 673 2.46 -34.93 -5.57
CA SER A 673 3.80 -35.44 -5.23
C SER A 673 4.29 -34.97 -3.84
N GLY A 674 5.11 -35.80 -3.18
CA GLY A 674 5.85 -35.44 -1.97
C GLY A 674 7.19 -34.71 -2.21
N GLU A 675 7.77 -34.84 -3.40
CA GLU A 675 9.00 -34.16 -3.86
C GLU A 675 8.93 -33.83 -5.36
N ASP A 676 9.85 -32.99 -5.84
CA ASP A 676 9.97 -32.68 -7.26
C ASP A 676 10.34 -33.94 -8.07
N VAL A 677 9.78 -34.09 -9.27
CA VAL A 677 9.98 -35.28 -10.12
C VAL A 677 10.63 -34.90 -11.44
N ARG A 678 11.42 -35.80 -12.03
CA ARG A 678 12.14 -35.56 -13.28
C ARG A 678 12.18 -36.78 -14.20
N PHE A 679 12.29 -36.51 -15.50
CA PHE A 679 12.46 -37.50 -16.57
C PHE A 679 13.27 -36.92 -17.74
N SER A 680 13.92 -37.78 -18.52
CA SER A 680 14.75 -37.37 -19.67
C SER A 680 14.05 -37.46 -21.02
N SER A 681 12.92 -38.14 -21.09
CA SER A 681 12.25 -38.44 -22.36
C SER A 681 10.79 -38.87 -22.15
N VAL A 682 9.94 -38.67 -23.15
CA VAL A 682 8.55 -39.15 -23.15
C VAL A 682 8.18 -39.76 -24.52
N PRO A 683 7.67 -41.01 -24.59
CA PRO A 683 7.09 -41.54 -25.80
C PRO A 683 5.67 -41.00 -25.97
N LEU A 684 5.41 -40.37 -27.12
CA LEU A 684 4.09 -39.84 -27.47
C LEU A 684 3.43 -40.75 -28.52
N TYR A 685 2.11 -40.86 -28.47
CA TYR A 685 1.36 -41.77 -29.33
C TYR A 685 0.85 -41.06 -30.58
N TYR A 686 1.22 -41.55 -31.76
CA TYR A 686 0.67 -41.15 -33.06
C TYR A 686 -0.38 -42.17 -33.53
N ASN A 687 -1.63 -41.72 -33.69
CA ASN A 687 -2.78 -42.60 -33.91
C ASN A 687 -3.01 -42.98 -35.40
N GLY A 688 -1.98 -43.54 -36.07
CA GLY A 688 -1.99 -43.80 -37.51
C GLY A 688 -2.93 -44.91 -38.03
N ALA A 689 -3.54 -45.74 -37.16
CA ALA A 689 -4.22 -46.97 -37.60
C ALA A 689 -5.74 -47.04 -37.39
N SER A 690 -6.30 -46.24 -36.49
CA SER A 690 -7.73 -46.33 -36.13
C SER A 690 -8.63 -45.38 -36.94
N ASN A 691 -8.05 -44.64 -37.89
CA ASN A 691 -8.74 -43.70 -38.77
C ASN A 691 -8.42 -44.03 -40.23
N ALA A 692 -9.47 -44.25 -41.05
CA ALA A 692 -9.33 -44.52 -42.48
C ALA A 692 -8.75 -43.35 -43.29
N ALA A 693 -8.66 -42.16 -42.69
CA ALA A 693 -8.03 -40.96 -43.24
C ALA A 693 -6.82 -40.51 -42.41
N ALA A 694 -6.09 -41.40 -41.73
CA ALA A 694 -4.86 -40.99 -41.03
C ALA A 694 -3.84 -40.33 -41.97
N ALA A 695 -3.13 -39.30 -41.50
CA ALA A 695 -2.07 -38.66 -42.28
C ALA A 695 -0.79 -39.51 -42.35
N ASP A 696 -0.11 -39.46 -43.49
CA ASP A 696 1.26 -39.96 -43.68
C ASP A 696 2.21 -39.23 -42.73
N GLU A 697 2.80 -39.96 -41.77
CA GLU A 697 3.66 -39.34 -40.75
C GLU A 697 4.98 -38.81 -41.32
N SER A 698 5.44 -39.33 -42.47
CA SER A 698 6.66 -38.83 -43.15
C SER A 698 6.50 -37.39 -43.67
N LYS A 699 5.24 -36.92 -43.76
CA LYS A 699 4.88 -35.54 -44.10
C LYS A 699 4.80 -34.62 -42.86
N LEU A 700 5.12 -35.14 -41.66
CA LEU A 700 5.39 -34.35 -40.45
C LEU A 700 6.91 -34.18 -40.27
N THR A 701 7.35 -32.96 -39.98
CA THR A 701 8.78 -32.69 -39.67
C THR A 701 8.91 -31.76 -38.47
N SER A 702 10.12 -31.67 -37.92
CA SER A 702 10.45 -30.76 -36.80
C SER A 702 9.51 -30.88 -35.59
N CYS A 703 9.12 -32.11 -35.22
CA CYS A 703 8.29 -32.34 -34.05
C CYS A 703 9.09 -32.10 -32.76
N GLN A 704 8.62 -31.15 -31.95
CA GLN A 704 9.26 -30.72 -30.71
C GLN A 704 8.23 -30.45 -29.60
N LEU A 705 8.60 -30.74 -28.36
CA LEU A 705 7.86 -30.35 -27.16
C LEU A 705 8.35 -29.01 -26.64
N PHE A 706 7.41 -28.14 -26.24
CA PHE A 706 7.69 -26.79 -25.75
C PHE A 706 7.12 -26.55 -24.34
N ASP A 707 7.94 -26.01 -23.44
CA ASP A 707 7.49 -25.34 -22.21
C ASP A 707 7.36 -23.83 -22.51
N GLY A 708 6.12 -23.40 -22.79
CA GLY A 708 5.85 -22.06 -23.30
C GLY A 708 6.47 -21.79 -24.68
N SER A 709 7.52 -20.98 -24.72
CA SER A 709 8.31 -20.67 -25.92
C SER A 709 9.61 -21.49 -26.05
N THR A 710 10.03 -22.20 -25.00
CA THR A 710 11.29 -22.95 -24.97
C THR A 710 11.09 -24.36 -25.50
N ALA A 711 11.74 -24.70 -26.62
CA ALA A 711 11.82 -26.07 -27.10
C ALA A 711 12.67 -26.92 -26.14
N LEU A 712 12.23 -28.14 -25.83
CA LEU A 712 12.90 -29.04 -24.89
C LEU A 712 13.75 -30.12 -25.57
N ASN A 713 13.56 -30.35 -26.87
CA ASN A 713 14.32 -31.27 -27.69
C ASN A 713 14.78 -30.57 -28.98
N THR A 714 16.09 -30.35 -29.16
CA THR A 714 16.66 -29.59 -30.27
C THR A 714 17.83 -30.32 -30.94
N GLY A 715 18.36 -29.78 -32.04
CA GLY A 715 19.45 -30.41 -32.80
C GLY A 715 19.11 -31.84 -33.25
N SER A 716 19.91 -32.82 -32.82
CA SER A 716 19.69 -34.25 -33.10
C SER A 716 18.49 -34.87 -32.37
N ASN A 717 17.95 -34.20 -31.35
CA ASN A 717 16.80 -34.68 -30.58
C ASN A 717 15.45 -34.26 -31.19
N VAL A 718 15.45 -33.49 -32.29
CA VAL A 718 14.24 -33.10 -33.01
C VAL A 718 13.62 -34.34 -33.67
N VAL A 719 12.39 -34.67 -33.29
CA VAL A 719 11.69 -35.83 -33.85
C VAL A 719 11.22 -35.48 -35.27
N ASN A 720 11.58 -36.31 -36.24
CA ASN A 720 11.03 -36.27 -37.59
C ASN A 720 10.42 -37.66 -37.81
N PRO A 721 9.09 -37.84 -37.69
CA PRO A 721 8.47 -39.14 -37.86
C PRO A 721 8.74 -39.67 -39.27
N SER A 722 9.47 -40.78 -39.39
CA SER A 722 9.70 -41.44 -40.67
C SER A 722 9.85 -42.94 -40.46
N THR A 723 8.75 -43.69 -40.58
CA THR A 723 8.88 -45.13 -40.80
C THR A 723 9.30 -45.36 -42.25
N ALA A 724 10.15 -46.35 -42.51
CA ALA A 724 10.56 -46.70 -43.88
C ALA A 724 9.48 -47.51 -44.64
N THR A 725 8.27 -47.61 -44.09
CA THR A 725 7.19 -48.51 -44.52
C THR A 725 5.85 -47.83 -44.29
N ALA A 726 5.33 -47.13 -45.30
CA ALA A 726 4.05 -46.43 -45.23
C ALA A 726 2.86 -47.42 -45.10
N THR A 727 2.51 -47.79 -43.86
CA THR A 727 1.35 -48.63 -43.54
C THR A 727 0.74 -48.25 -42.19
N SER A 728 -0.43 -47.62 -42.22
CA SER A 728 -1.62 -47.85 -41.36
C SER A 728 -1.45 -48.53 -39.98
N THR A 729 -0.46 -48.13 -39.19
CA THR A 729 -0.10 -48.75 -37.91
C THR A 729 0.21 -47.66 -36.88
N PRO A 730 -0.06 -47.87 -35.58
CA PRO A 730 0.19 -46.84 -34.58
C PRO A 730 1.67 -46.73 -34.24
N TYR A 731 2.17 -45.51 -34.07
CA TYR A 731 3.60 -45.24 -33.84
C TYR A 731 3.82 -44.51 -32.52
N GLU A 732 4.94 -44.78 -31.84
CA GLU A 732 5.31 -44.19 -30.54
C GLU A 732 6.75 -43.65 -30.55
N PRO A 733 7.00 -42.46 -31.15
CA PRO A 733 8.31 -41.82 -31.09
C PRO A 733 8.61 -41.30 -29.68
N THR A 734 9.82 -41.60 -29.21
CA THR A 734 10.38 -41.07 -27.96
C THR A 734 10.94 -39.67 -28.19
N PHE A 735 10.34 -38.68 -27.55
CA PHE A 735 10.86 -37.31 -27.48
C PHE A 735 11.88 -37.25 -26.34
N THR A 736 13.16 -37.36 -26.68
CA THR A 736 14.28 -37.17 -25.74
C THR A 736 14.55 -35.69 -25.55
N PHE A 737 14.63 -35.22 -24.31
CA PHE A 737 14.95 -33.84 -24.01
C PHE A 737 16.47 -33.58 -24.01
N ASP A 738 16.85 -32.34 -24.32
CA ASP A 738 18.26 -31.91 -24.33
C ASP A 738 18.88 -31.89 -22.91
N GLN A 739 18.02 -31.79 -21.90
CA GLN A 739 18.34 -31.87 -20.47
C GLN A 739 17.18 -32.56 -19.73
N GLN A 740 17.43 -33.13 -18.54
CA GLN A 740 16.36 -33.68 -17.70
C GLN A 740 15.31 -32.61 -17.37
N PHE A 741 14.04 -32.89 -17.68
CA PHE A 741 12.93 -32.00 -17.38
C PHE A 741 12.42 -32.27 -15.96
N THR A 742 12.31 -31.22 -15.15
CA THR A 742 11.89 -31.29 -13.75
C THR A 742 10.56 -30.58 -13.53
N ILE A 743 9.66 -31.23 -12.81
CA ILE A 743 8.35 -30.70 -12.41
C ILE A 743 8.34 -30.53 -10.89
N PRO A 744 8.25 -29.29 -10.37
CA PRO A 744 8.17 -29.05 -8.94
C PRO A 744 6.90 -29.65 -8.32
N LYS A 745 6.99 -30.18 -7.09
CA LYS A 745 5.82 -30.68 -6.37
C LYS A 745 4.78 -29.58 -6.16
N GLY A 746 3.51 -29.97 -6.13
CA GLY A 746 2.43 -28.99 -6.01
C GLY A 746 2.07 -28.28 -7.33
N THR A 747 2.74 -28.60 -8.45
CA THR A 747 2.54 -27.92 -9.74
C THR A 747 2.10 -28.85 -10.86
N VAL A 748 1.53 -28.26 -11.91
CA VAL A 748 1.24 -28.92 -13.19
C VAL A 748 2.02 -28.20 -14.28
N LYS A 749 2.71 -28.96 -15.13
CA LYS A 749 3.39 -28.44 -16.33
C LYS A 749 2.65 -28.87 -17.58
N THR A 750 2.45 -27.93 -18.51
CA THR A 750 1.80 -28.20 -19.80
C THR A 750 2.84 -28.06 -20.91
N LEU A 751 3.12 -29.15 -21.62
CA LEU A 751 4.05 -29.16 -22.76
C LEU A 751 3.28 -29.21 -24.08
N ALA A 752 3.56 -28.26 -24.97
CA ALA A 752 2.93 -28.20 -26.29
C ALA A 752 3.76 -28.97 -27.33
N LEU A 753 3.17 -30.00 -27.95
CA LEU A 753 3.78 -30.67 -29.09
C LEU A 753 3.47 -29.87 -30.36
N LYS A 754 4.53 -29.37 -31.01
CA LYS A 754 4.46 -28.65 -32.29
C LYS A 754 5.20 -29.44 -33.37
N CYS A 755 4.65 -29.49 -34.58
CA CYS A 755 5.31 -30.02 -35.76
C CYS A 755 5.07 -29.11 -36.98
N ASN A 756 5.92 -29.22 -37.99
CA ASN A 756 5.68 -28.71 -39.33
C ASN A 756 4.85 -29.71 -40.14
N LEU A 757 3.93 -29.20 -40.97
CA LEU A 757 3.10 -29.97 -41.88
C LEU A 757 3.58 -29.75 -43.32
N ALA A 758 3.93 -30.81 -44.07
CA ALA A 758 4.37 -30.64 -45.45
C ALA A 758 3.28 -30.05 -46.35
N SER A 759 3.67 -29.25 -47.35
CA SER A 759 2.76 -28.72 -48.38
C SER A 759 2.19 -29.81 -49.31
N SER A 760 2.80 -30.99 -49.32
CA SER A 760 2.35 -32.19 -50.02
C SER A 760 1.45 -33.12 -49.18
N MET A 761 1.00 -32.69 -48.00
CA MET A 761 0.05 -33.47 -47.19
C MET A 761 -1.35 -33.44 -47.80
N ASP A 762 -1.99 -34.61 -47.86
CA ASP A 762 -3.22 -34.82 -48.62
C ASP A 762 -4.45 -34.25 -47.90
N ASN A 763 -5.41 -33.75 -48.67
CA ASN A 763 -6.64 -33.18 -48.12
C ASN A 763 -7.52 -34.27 -47.48
N SER A 764 -8.21 -33.90 -46.42
CA SER A 764 -9.02 -34.78 -45.55
C SER A 764 -8.21 -35.76 -44.70
N SER A 765 -6.87 -35.78 -44.78
CA SER A 765 -6.04 -36.53 -43.84
C SER A 765 -6.21 -36.02 -42.41
N VAL A 766 -5.90 -36.84 -41.40
CA VAL A 766 -6.05 -36.50 -39.98
C VAL A 766 -4.78 -36.82 -39.21
N VAL A 767 -4.26 -35.80 -38.54
CA VAL A 767 -3.13 -35.90 -37.60
C VAL A 767 -3.71 -36.02 -36.18
N GLN A 768 -3.27 -37.03 -35.42
CA GLN A 768 -3.69 -37.25 -34.03
C GLN A 768 -2.51 -37.65 -33.15
N TRP A 769 -2.27 -36.84 -32.12
CA TRP A 769 -1.18 -37.02 -31.15
C TRP A 769 -1.74 -37.10 -29.73
N GLY A 770 -1.37 -38.16 -29.01
CA GLY A 770 -1.84 -38.44 -27.66
C GLY A 770 -0.81 -39.24 -26.85
N ILE A 771 -1.28 -40.10 -25.95
CA ILE A 771 -0.43 -40.95 -25.09
C ILE A 771 -1.16 -42.26 -24.72
N LYS A 772 -0.41 -43.36 -24.51
CA LYS A 772 -0.95 -44.67 -24.07
C LYS A 772 -0.90 -44.85 -22.56
N THR A 773 -1.70 -45.78 -22.04
CA THR A 773 -1.77 -46.15 -20.61
C THR A 773 -0.48 -46.71 -20.02
N ALA A 774 0.44 -47.19 -20.88
CA ALA A 774 1.72 -47.78 -20.51
C ALA A 774 2.87 -47.16 -21.31
N ALA A 775 2.85 -45.83 -21.46
CA ALA A 775 3.95 -45.07 -22.04
C ALA A 775 5.23 -45.33 -21.23
N SER A 776 6.28 -45.85 -21.86
CA SER A 776 7.52 -46.22 -21.16
C SER A 776 8.35 -44.99 -20.79
N ILE A 777 8.06 -44.40 -19.64
CA ILE A 777 8.74 -43.21 -19.09
C ILE A 777 9.53 -43.64 -17.85
N THR A 778 10.77 -43.14 -17.71
CA THR A 778 11.55 -43.31 -16.47
C THR A 778 11.48 -42.02 -15.67
N VAL A 779 10.56 -41.97 -14.70
CA VAL A 779 10.39 -40.84 -13.78
C VAL A 779 11.12 -41.14 -12.47
N THR A 780 11.90 -40.18 -11.96
CA THR A 780 12.58 -40.29 -10.65
C THR A 780 12.28 -39.10 -9.75
N GLY A 781 12.30 -39.33 -8.44
CA GLY A 781 12.33 -38.25 -7.44
C GLY A 781 13.67 -37.49 -7.54
N VAL A 782 13.61 -36.16 -7.65
CA VAL A 782 14.79 -35.32 -7.85
C VAL A 782 15.76 -35.43 -6.67
N THR A 783 15.26 -35.58 -5.45
CA THR A 783 16.10 -35.56 -4.23
C THR A 783 16.26 -36.94 -3.60
N SER A 784 15.23 -37.80 -3.61
CA SER A 784 15.38 -39.17 -3.10
C SER A 784 16.13 -40.10 -4.06
N GLY A 785 16.07 -39.82 -5.37
CA GLY A 785 16.59 -40.71 -6.41
C GLY A 785 15.76 -41.98 -6.63
N ASN A 786 14.62 -42.13 -5.95
CA ASN A 786 13.73 -43.28 -6.11
C ASN A 786 13.00 -43.22 -7.47
N ASP A 787 12.69 -44.39 -8.03
CA ASP A 787 11.76 -44.53 -9.15
C ASP A 787 10.35 -44.09 -8.77
N VAL A 788 9.62 -43.53 -9.74
CA VAL A 788 8.26 -43.01 -9.57
C VAL A 788 7.35 -43.69 -10.59
N THR A 789 6.35 -44.42 -10.13
CA THR A 789 5.32 -44.97 -11.01
C THR A 789 4.30 -43.87 -11.34
N GLU A 790 4.32 -43.40 -12.57
CA GLU A 790 3.37 -42.42 -13.08
C GLU A 790 1.97 -43.01 -13.34
N THR A 791 0.95 -42.16 -13.38
CA THR A 791 -0.42 -42.52 -13.72
C THR A 791 -0.83 -41.86 -15.04
N VAL A 792 -0.81 -42.62 -16.13
CA VAL A 792 -1.11 -42.10 -17.48
C VAL A 792 -2.58 -42.30 -17.84
N THR A 793 -3.31 -41.21 -18.07
CA THR A 793 -4.65 -41.25 -18.67
C THR A 793 -4.50 -41.26 -20.18
N ALA A 794 -4.73 -42.43 -20.78
CA ALA A 794 -4.60 -42.59 -22.23
C ALA A 794 -5.62 -41.75 -23.01
N SER A 795 -5.18 -41.23 -24.15
CA SER A 795 -6.01 -40.48 -25.08
C SER A 795 -5.34 -40.49 -26.46
N ASN A 796 -6.15 -40.50 -27.52
CA ASN A 796 -5.67 -40.37 -28.90
C ASN A 796 -5.41 -38.89 -29.28
N GLY A 797 -5.75 -37.94 -28.40
CA GLY A 797 -5.75 -36.52 -28.69
C GLY A 797 -6.85 -36.07 -29.64
N GLN A 798 -6.79 -34.81 -30.04
CA GLN A 798 -7.80 -34.17 -30.89
C GLN A 798 -7.50 -34.42 -32.37
N ALA A 799 -8.55 -34.63 -33.16
CA ALA A 799 -8.43 -34.78 -34.61
C ALA A 799 -8.10 -33.44 -35.27
N MET A 800 -6.88 -33.32 -35.80
CA MET A 800 -6.47 -32.19 -36.64
C MET A 800 -6.61 -32.60 -38.09
N THR A 801 -7.68 -32.15 -38.74
CA THR A 801 -8.00 -32.53 -40.12
C THR A 801 -7.28 -31.59 -41.08
N VAL A 802 -6.60 -32.15 -42.07
CA VAL A 802 -5.94 -31.42 -43.14
C VAL A 802 -7.00 -30.95 -44.12
N SER A 803 -7.18 -29.64 -44.24
CA SER A 803 -8.18 -29.03 -45.13
C SER A 803 -7.56 -27.87 -45.88
N ALA A 804 -7.68 -27.86 -47.21
CA ALA A 804 -7.32 -26.72 -48.04
C ALA A 804 -8.14 -25.47 -47.66
N ALA A 805 -7.51 -24.30 -47.75
CA ALA A 805 -8.21 -23.02 -47.59
C ALA A 805 -9.04 -22.68 -48.83
N TYR A 806 -10.12 -21.93 -48.65
CA TYR A 806 -11.04 -21.53 -49.72
C TYR A 806 -11.71 -20.19 -49.43
N LEU A 807 -12.32 -19.59 -50.46
CA LEU A 807 -13.00 -18.28 -50.40
C LEU A 807 -14.50 -18.43 -50.67
N THR A 808 -15.34 -17.95 -49.76
CA THR A 808 -16.79 -17.80 -49.98
C THR A 808 -17.14 -16.33 -50.15
N VAL A 809 -17.81 -15.98 -51.24
CA VAL A 809 -18.22 -14.61 -51.57
C VAL A 809 -19.72 -14.53 -51.82
N THR A 810 -20.42 -13.66 -51.09
CA THR A 810 -21.86 -13.40 -51.26
C THR A 810 -22.17 -11.90 -51.32
N THR A 811 -23.35 -11.54 -51.81
CA THR A 811 -23.90 -10.19 -51.54
C THR A 811 -24.00 -10.01 -50.02
N ASP A 812 -23.68 -8.81 -49.53
CA ASP A 812 -23.94 -8.41 -48.14
C ASP A 812 -25.36 -7.84 -48.00
N SER A 813 -26.02 -8.10 -46.87
CA SER A 813 -27.41 -7.68 -46.63
C SER A 813 -27.60 -6.16 -46.58
N ASN A 814 -26.53 -5.38 -46.44
CA ASN A 814 -26.55 -3.92 -46.45
C ASN A 814 -26.21 -3.33 -47.84
N SER A 815 -26.16 -4.17 -48.90
CA SER A 815 -26.05 -3.69 -50.28
C SER A 815 -27.24 -2.78 -50.63
N PRO A 816 -27.03 -1.74 -51.46
CA PRO A 816 -28.13 -0.86 -51.89
C PRO A 816 -29.23 -1.64 -52.61
N SER A 817 -30.47 -1.24 -52.35
CA SER A 817 -31.63 -1.57 -53.18
C SER A 817 -31.53 -0.91 -54.56
N TYR A 818 -32.43 -1.26 -55.47
CA TYR A 818 -32.60 -0.54 -56.74
C TYR A 818 -32.71 0.96 -56.49
N ALA A 819 -31.97 1.75 -57.27
CA ALA A 819 -31.93 3.20 -57.19
C ALA A 819 -31.77 3.83 -58.58
N LEU A 820 -32.12 5.11 -58.70
CA LEU A 820 -31.82 5.93 -59.88
C LEU A 820 -30.55 6.75 -59.62
N ALA A 821 -29.70 6.91 -60.64
CA ALA A 821 -28.56 7.82 -60.60
C ALA A 821 -28.47 8.72 -61.84
N ALA A 822 -27.85 9.88 -61.63
CA ALA A 822 -27.58 10.83 -62.70
C ALA A 822 -26.29 10.45 -63.43
N ALA A 823 -26.30 10.55 -64.75
CA ALA A 823 -25.13 10.33 -65.60
C ALA A 823 -24.00 11.34 -65.30
N GLY A 824 -22.75 10.92 -65.52
CA GLY A 824 -21.57 11.76 -65.25
C GLY A 824 -21.24 11.94 -63.76
N THR A 825 -21.86 11.19 -62.86
CA THR A 825 -21.59 11.25 -61.40
C THR A 825 -20.57 10.20 -60.97
N SER A 826 -19.77 10.54 -59.96
CA SER A 826 -18.72 9.69 -59.40
C SER A 826 -19.09 9.10 -58.04
N GLY A 827 -18.58 7.90 -57.73
CA GLY A 827 -18.65 7.29 -56.40
C GLY A 827 -20.01 6.69 -56.02
N ASN A 828 -20.87 6.40 -57.01
CA ASN A 828 -22.19 5.79 -56.79
C ASN A 828 -22.04 4.37 -56.25
N GLU A 829 -22.68 4.04 -55.14
CA GLU A 829 -22.60 2.69 -54.56
C GLU A 829 -23.47 1.69 -55.33
N ILE A 830 -22.88 0.58 -55.76
CA ILE A 830 -23.53 -0.43 -56.61
C ILE A 830 -23.82 -1.73 -55.84
N GLY A 831 -22.99 -2.05 -54.85
CA GLY A 831 -23.08 -3.31 -54.12
C GLY A 831 -22.09 -3.42 -52.98
N ARG A 832 -22.34 -4.34 -52.06
CA ARG A 832 -21.41 -4.76 -51.01
C ARG A 832 -21.21 -6.26 -51.07
N PHE A 833 -19.97 -6.70 -51.07
CA PHE A 833 -19.63 -8.12 -51.12
C PHE A 833 -19.03 -8.56 -49.80
N LYS A 834 -19.60 -9.61 -49.22
CA LYS A 834 -19.12 -10.28 -48.02
C LYS A 834 -18.24 -11.45 -48.44
N ILE A 835 -16.96 -11.40 -48.07
CA ILE A 835 -15.92 -12.36 -48.40
C ILE A 835 -15.44 -13.02 -47.10
N THR A 836 -15.46 -14.35 -47.03
CA THR A 836 -14.90 -15.13 -45.92
C THR A 836 -13.79 -16.04 -46.44
N ALA A 837 -12.64 -16.04 -45.77
CA ALA A 837 -11.60 -17.04 -45.96
C ALA A 837 -11.75 -18.16 -44.92
N ALA A 838 -11.71 -19.41 -45.36
CA ALA A 838 -11.87 -20.58 -44.49
C ALA A 838 -10.55 -21.34 -44.29
N ASN A 839 -10.44 -22.04 -43.15
CA ASN A 839 -9.30 -22.87 -42.73
C ASN A 839 -7.96 -22.14 -42.47
N GLU A 840 -7.65 -21.03 -43.14
CA GLU A 840 -6.57 -20.09 -42.79
C GLU A 840 -6.93 -18.62 -43.08
N THR A 841 -6.08 -17.70 -42.64
CA THR A 841 -6.15 -16.27 -43.01
C THR A 841 -5.59 -16.08 -44.41
N VAL A 842 -6.32 -15.40 -45.31
CA VAL A 842 -5.91 -15.15 -46.70
C VAL A 842 -5.67 -13.67 -46.94
N ASN A 843 -4.54 -13.33 -47.55
CA ASN A 843 -4.24 -11.98 -48.02
C ASN A 843 -4.80 -11.83 -49.44
N LEU A 844 -5.99 -11.25 -49.58
CA LEU A 844 -6.68 -11.08 -50.87
C LEU A 844 -5.94 -10.04 -51.73
N ASN A 845 -5.50 -10.45 -52.93
CA ASN A 845 -4.67 -9.66 -53.82
C ASN A 845 -5.46 -9.06 -55.00
N LYS A 846 -6.52 -9.76 -55.44
CA LYS A 846 -7.35 -9.36 -56.59
C LYS A 846 -8.83 -9.66 -56.35
N ILE A 847 -9.70 -8.93 -57.05
CA ILE A 847 -11.12 -9.24 -57.19
C ILE A 847 -11.58 -9.08 -58.64
N GLY A 848 -12.20 -10.13 -59.18
CA GLY A 848 -12.77 -10.17 -60.52
C GLY A 848 -14.21 -9.69 -60.48
N LEU A 849 -14.58 -8.78 -61.37
CA LEU A 849 -15.89 -8.13 -61.44
C LEU A 849 -16.56 -8.38 -62.80
N LYS A 850 -17.89 -8.40 -62.82
CA LYS A 850 -18.72 -8.66 -64.01
C LYS A 850 -19.94 -7.75 -64.04
N LEU A 851 -20.33 -7.32 -65.25
CA LEU A 851 -21.64 -6.73 -65.53
C LEU A 851 -22.67 -7.87 -65.70
N THR A 852 -23.55 -8.06 -64.72
CA THR A 852 -24.49 -9.19 -64.72
C THR A 852 -25.67 -8.95 -65.65
N ASN A 853 -26.24 -7.74 -65.65
CA ASN A 853 -27.34 -7.37 -66.54
C ASN A 853 -26.83 -6.88 -67.90
N SER A 854 -26.04 -7.70 -68.60
CA SER A 854 -25.38 -7.32 -69.88
C SER A 854 -26.32 -6.96 -71.04
N ALA A 855 -27.63 -7.17 -70.91
CA ALA A 855 -28.63 -6.62 -71.84
C ALA A 855 -28.88 -5.11 -71.62
N SER A 856 -28.64 -4.62 -70.39
CA SER A 856 -28.93 -3.26 -69.91
C SER A 856 -27.74 -2.71 -69.11
N SER A 857 -26.51 -3.10 -69.48
CA SER A 857 -25.24 -2.68 -68.87
C SER A 857 -24.13 -2.80 -69.90
N SER A 858 -23.38 -1.73 -70.14
CA SER A 858 -22.21 -1.72 -71.04
C SER A 858 -21.00 -1.11 -70.35
N ALA A 859 -19.80 -1.42 -70.85
CA ALA A 859 -18.57 -0.77 -70.42
C ALA A 859 -18.60 0.76 -70.69
N SER A 860 -19.29 1.19 -71.74
CA SER A 860 -19.50 2.59 -72.12
C SER A 860 -20.37 3.40 -71.16
N ASP A 861 -21.12 2.75 -70.26
CA ASP A 861 -21.86 3.41 -69.18
C ASP A 861 -20.95 3.74 -67.96
N LEU A 862 -19.71 3.27 -67.96
CA LEU A 862 -18.74 3.37 -66.86
C LEU A 862 -17.48 4.13 -67.25
N ILE A 863 -16.95 4.91 -66.31
CA ILE A 863 -15.62 5.53 -66.39
C ILE A 863 -14.62 4.68 -65.61
N ALA A 864 -14.97 4.35 -64.36
CA ALA A 864 -14.17 3.53 -63.46
C ALA A 864 -15.06 2.85 -62.41
N VAL A 865 -14.53 1.78 -61.80
CA VAL A 865 -15.12 1.10 -60.65
C VAL A 865 -14.08 1.04 -59.54
N SER A 866 -14.45 1.45 -58.33
CA SER A 866 -13.56 1.50 -57.17
C SER A 866 -14.03 0.55 -56.05
N ILE A 867 -13.07 -0.08 -55.38
CA ILE A 867 -13.31 -1.09 -54.36
C ILE A 867 -12.80 -0.56 -53.02
N TRP A 868 -13.65 -0.61 -51.99
CA TRP A 868 -13.42 0.06 -50.70
C TRP A 868 -13.53 -0.91 -49.52
N ASP A 869 -12.56 -0.83 -48.61
CA ASP A 869 -12.59 -1.43 -47.28
C ASP A 869 -12.94 -0.32 -46.26
N GLY A 870 -14.21 -0.27 -45.83
CA GLY A 870 -14.74 0.83 -45.03
C GLY A 870 -14.60 2.17 -45.75
N ALA A 871 -13.73 3.05 -45.23
CA ALA A 871 -13.43 4.37 -45.79
C ALA A 871 -12.17 4.40 -46.70
N THR A 872 -11.46 3.28 -46.83
CA THR A 872 -10.19 3.20 -47.59
C THR A 872 -10.44 2.57 -48.96
N GLN A 873 -10.05 3.24 -50.04
CA GLN A 873 -10.02 2.60 -51.36
C GLN A 873 -8.84 1.60 -51.42
N VAL A 874 -9.15 0.34 -51.70
CA VAL A 874 -8.16 -0.75 -51.79
C VAL A 874 -7.88 -1.17 -53.24
N GLY A 875 -8.77 -0.83 -54.18
CA GLY A 875 -8.65 -1.22 -55.57
C GLY A 875 -9.44 -0.36 -56.56
N SER A 876 -9.21 -0.63 -57.83
CA SER A 876 -9.91 -0.04 -58.97
C SER A 876 -9.88 -0.97 -60.19
N ALA A 877 -10.97 -1.01 -60.94
CA ALA A 877 -11.12 -1.72 -62.21
C ALA A 877 -11.70 -0.78 -63.28
N ILE A 878 -11.36 -1.05 -64.55
CA ILE A 878 -11.91 -0.36 -65.71
C ILE A 878 -12.43 -1.42 -66.68
N PHE A 879 -13.70 -1.31 -67.08
CA PHE A 879 -14.29 -2.13 -68.13
C PHE A 879 -13.94 -1.50 -69.47
N THR A 880 -13.39 -2.29 -70.41
CA THR A 880 -12.73 -1.77 -71.62
C THR A 880 -13.41 -2.22 -72.91
N GLY A 881 -13.67 -1.28 -73.82
CA GLY A 881 -14.28 -1.59 -75.12
C GLY A 881 -15.68 -2.21 -74.97
N ALA A 882 -15.81 -3.49 -75.33
CA ALA A 882 -17.04 -4.28 -75.18
C ALA A 882 -16.99 -5.30 -74.02
N ASN A 883 -15.94 -5.28 -73.20
CA ASN A 883 -15.73 -6.26 -72.14
C ASN A 883 -16.73 -6.07 -70.99
N THR A 884 -17.52 -7.10 -70.69
CA THR A 884 -18.44 -7.15 -69.54
C THR A 884 -17.78 -7.69 -68.26
N VAL A 885 -16.46 -7.83 -68.24
CA VAL A 885 -15.65 -8.28 -67.09
C VAL A 885 -14.40 -7.40 -66.92
N ALA A 886 -13.96 -7.22 -65.68
CA ALA A 886 -12.73 -6.50 -65.33
C ALA A 886 -12.19 -6.98 -63.98
N THR A 887 -10.87 -7.00 -63.80
CA THR A 887 -10.23 -7.47 -62.55
C THR A 887 -9.43 -6.34 -61.90
N SER A 888 -9.74 -6.04 -60.64
CA SER A 888 -8.96 -5.12 -59.81
C SER A 888 -7.84 -5.88 -59.12
N THR A 889 -6.60 -5.41 -59.26
CA THR A 889 -5.49 -5.79 -58.36
C THR A 889 -5.35 -4.72 -57.28
N PHE A 890 -5.20 -5.13 -56.02
CA PHE A 890 -5.11 -4.21 -54.90
C PHE A 890 -3.68 -3.67 -54.71
N THR A 891 -3.58 -2.41 -54.26
CA THR A 891 -2.29 -1.75 -53.99
C THR A 891 -1.61 -2.23 -52.72
N SER A 892 -2.40 -2.81 -51.80
CA SER A 892 -1.96 -3.59 -50.64
C SER A 892 -2.98 -4.72 -50.43
N PRO A 893 -2.57 -5.95 -50.07
CA PRO A 893 -3.51 -7.06 -49.88
C PRO A 893 -4.53 -6.80 -48.77
N VAL A 894 -5.78 -7.18 -49.00
CA VAL A 894 -6.84 -7.10 -47.99
C VAL A 894 -6.81 -8.36 -47.14
N VAL A 895 -6.55 -8.22 -45.84
CA VAL A 895 -6.50 -9.35 -44.92
C VAL A 895 -7.91 -9.90 -44.66
N LEU A 896 -8.12 -11.16 -45.02
CA LEU A 896 -9.30 -11.97 -44.69
C LEU A 896 -8.94 -12.91 -43.54
N THR A 897 -9.24 -12.53 -42.31
CA THR A 897 -8.99 -13.37 -41.12
C THR A 897 -9.73 -14.70 -41.22
N LYS A 898 -9.04 -15.81 -40.86
CA LYS A 898 -9.62 -17.16 -40.82
C LYS A 898 -11.02 -17.19 -40.21
N ASP A 899 -11.96 -17.77 -40.95
CA ASP A 899 -13.35 -18.03 -40.59
C ASP A 899 -14.17 -16.75 -40.22
N VAL A 900 -13.66 -15.55 -40.57
CA VAL A 900 -14.32 -14.25 -40.34
C VAL A 900 -14.71 -13.60 -41.67
N ALA A 901 -15.91 -13.03 -41.72
CA ALA A 901 -16.41 -12.31 -42.88
C ALA A 901 -15.91 -10.86 -42.94
N LYS A 902 -15.45 -10.44 -44.12
CA LYS A 902 -14.99 -9.09 -44.48
C LYS A 902 -15.92 -8.51 -45.54
N VAL A 903 -16.31 -7.23 -45.41
CA VAL A 903 -17.19 -6.58 -46.41
C VAL A 903 -16.40 -5.57 -47.23
N LEU A 904 -16.45 -5.70 -48.56
CA LEU A 904 -15.94 -4.72 -49.52
C LEU A 904 -17.11 -4.01 -50.20
N THR A 905 -17.00 -2.69 -50.36
CA THR A 905 -18.01 -1.86 -51.03
C THR A 905 -17.56 -1.52 -52.46
N ILE A 906 -18.44 -1.73 -53.44
CA ILE A 906 -18.20 -1.42 -54.85
C ILE A 906 -18.89 -0.11 -55.20
N LYS A 907 -18.13 0.82 -55.78
CA LYS A 907 -18.64 2.09 -56.28
C LYS A 907 -18.29 2.29 -57.75
N ALA A 908 -19.15 2.95 -58.51
CA ALA A 908 -18.96 3.25 -59.91
C ALA A 908 -19.00 4.75 -60.21
N ASP A 909 -18.14 5.16 -61.14
CA ASP A 909 -18.18 6.46 -61.80
C ASP A 909 -18.88 6.26 -63.15
N PHE A 910 -20.02 6.92 -63.34
CA PHE A 910 -20.83 6.74 -64.54
C PHE A 910 -20.42 7.68 -65.67
N ALA A 911 -20.50 7.19 -66.89
CA ALA A 911 -20.40 8.02 -68.08
C ALA A 911 -21.52 9.07 -68.12
N ALA A 912 -21.27 10.19 -68.81
CA ALA A 912 -22.30 11.16 -69.13
C ALA A 912 -23.27 10.60 -70.20
N ILE A 913 -24.52 11.09 -70.20
CA ILE A 913 -25.50 10.85 -71.25
C ILE A 913 -25.87 12.21 -71.86
N GLY A 914 -25.91 12.27 -73.19
CA GLY A 914 -26.10 13.50 -73.95
C GLY A 914 -25.64 13.36 -75.39
N THR A 915 -25.77 14.42 -76.17
CA THR A 915 -25.28 14.48 -77.56
C THR A 915 -23.78 14.18 -77.58
N SER A 916 -23.39 13.16 -78.35
CA SER A 916 -22.00 12.67 -78.46
C SER A 916 -21.35 12.23 -77.13
N GLN A 917 -22.13 11.78 -76.15
CA GLN A 917 -21.65 11.14 -74.92
C GLN A 917 -21.83 9.61 -75.00
N PRO A 918 -21.01 8.80 -74.28
CA PRO A 918 -21.00 7.35 -74.45
C PRO A 918 -22.00 6.57 -73.57
N GLY A 919 -22.56 7.16 -72.51
CA GLY A 919 -23.51 6.48 -71.64
C GLY A 919 -24.89 6.30 -72.26
N THR A 920 -25.62 5.27 -71.82
CA THR A 920 -26.92 4.89 -72.38
C THR A 920 -28.08 5.15 -71.42
N GLN A 921 -29.14 5.78 -71.93
CA GLN A 921 -30.33 6.14 -71.16
C GLN A 921 -31.16 4.89 -70.78
N GLY A 922 -31.46 4.72 -69.50
CA GLY A 922 -32.31 3.64 -69.00
C GLY A 922 -31.60 2.31 -68.73
N HIS A 923 -30.27 2.24 -68.84
CA HIS A 923 -29.50 1.05 -68.45
C HIS A 923 -29.53 0.79 -66.93
N LEU A 924 -29.62 -0.47 -66.51
CA LEU A 924 -29.48 -0.90 -65.11
C LEU A 924 -28.09 -1.46 -64.87
N ILE A 925 -27.20 -0.63 -64.33
CA ILE A 925 -25.81 -0.99 -64.08
C ILE A 925 -25.72 -1.86 -62.82
N ALA A 926 -25.45 -3.14 -63.02
CA ALA A 926 -25.29 -4.14 -61.96
C ALA A 926 -23.91 -4.80 -62.06
N ILE A 927 -23.06 -4.54 -61.07
CA ILE A 927 -21.70 -5.09 -60.97
C ILE A 927 -21.67 -6.15 -59.85
N ASP A 928 -21.32 -7.37 -60.21
CA ASP A 928 -21.16 -8.53 -59.32
C ASP A 928 -19.73 -9.06 -59.36
N VAL A 929 -19.39 -10.02 -58.49
CA VAL A 929 -18.14 -10.77 -58.58
C VAL A 929 -18.21 -11.75 -59.75
N ASN A 930 -17.15 -11.81 -60.55
CA ASN A 930 -17.04 -12.70 -61.70
C ASN A 930 -16.75 -14.15 -61.26
N GLY A 931 -17.75 -14.84 -60.69
CA GLY A 931 -17.63 -16.24 -60.27
C GLY A 931 -17.32 -17.24 -61.39
N SER A 932 -17.42 -16.82 -62.67
CA SER A 932 -16.99 -17.60 -63.84
C SER A 932 -15.49 -17.46 -64.17
N ASP A 933 -14.80 -16.43 -63.68
CA ASP A 933 -13.33 -16.36 -63.71
C ASP A 933 -12.79 -16.85 -62.37
N THR A 934 -12.34 -18.10 -62.37
CA THR A 934 -11.83 -18.76 -61.17
C THR A 934 -10.49 -18.21 -60.68
N THR A 935 -9.84 -17.32 -61.45
CA THR A 935 -8.55 -16.68 -61.12
C THR A 935 -8.66 -15.17 -60.82
N GLY A 936 -9.73 -14.50 -61.25
CA GLY A 936 -9.91 -13.06 -61.08
C GLY A 936 -10.02 -12.61 -59.63
N THR A 937 -10.57 -13.46 -58.75
CA THR A 937 -10.60 -13.23 -57.30
C THR A 937 -9.65 -14.22 -56.61
N GLU A 938 -8.50 -13.73 -56.16
CA GLU A 938 -7.42 -14.55 -55.60
C GLU A 938 -6.64 -13.84 -54.49
N GLY A 939 -6.06 -14.63 -53.58
CA GLY A 939 -5.20 -14.19 -52.50
C GLY A 939 -4.15 -15.23 -52.13
N THR A 940 -3.30 -14.92 -51.15
CA THR A 940 -2.25 -15.81 -50.65
C THR A 940 -2.55 -16.23 -49.21
N GLY A 941 -2.58 -17.54 -48.96
CA GLY A 941 -2.73 -18.11 -47.61
C GLY A 941 -1.55 -17.73 -46.71
N ALA A 942 -1.83 -17.20 -45.52
CA ALA A 942 -0.82 -16.71 -44.59
C ALA A 942 -0.09 -17.82 -43.82
N GLY A 943 -0.63 -19.03 -43.76
CA GLY A 943 -0.03 -20.22 -43.16
C GLY A 943 0.51 -21.22 -44.19
N SER A 944 -0.20 -21.42 -45.30
CA SER A 944 0.19 -22.35 -46.37
C SER A 944 1.12 -21.74 -47.43
N GLY A 945 1.19 -20.41 -47.53
CA GLY A 945 1.85 -19.68 -48.63
C GLY A 945 1.19 -19.90 -50.00
N SER A 946 0.08 -20.63 -50.08
CA SER A 946 -0.53 -21.05 -51.35
C SER A 946 -1.46 -19.99 -51.94
N THR A 947 -1.62 -19.99 -53.26
CA THR A 947 -2.63 -19.15 -53.92
C THR A 947 -4.02 -19.76 -53.73
N ILE A 948 -4.90 -19.02 -53.06
CA ILE A 948 -6.29 -19.38 -52.80
C ILE A 948 -7.19 -18.50 -53.67
N ASN A 949 -8.03 -19.12 -54.51
CA ASN A 949 -8.88 -18.42 -55.47
C ASN A 949 -10.22 -19.15 -55.66
N LEU A 950 -11.01 -18.71 -56.63
CA LEU A 950 -12.31 -19.32 -56.93
C LEU A 950 -12.21 -20.65 -57.70
N ALA A 951 -11.00 -21.12 -58.06
CA ALA A 951 -10.75 -22.49 -58.55
C ALA A 951 -10.52 -23.49 -57.40
N THR A 952 -10.17 -23.01 -56.21
CA THR A 952 -9.85 -23.87 -55.06
C THR A 952 -11.09 -24.61 -54.57
N SER A 953 -10.98 -25.93 -54.35
CA SER A 953 -12.10 -26.78 -53.94
C SER A 953 -12.81 -26.27 -52.69
N GLY A 954 -14.11 -25.99 -52.80
CA GLY A 954 -14.94 -25.40 -51.73
C GLY A 954 -15.14 -23.89 -51.86
N SER A 955 -14.34 -23.19 -52.68
CA SER A 955 -14.57 -21.78 -52.98
C SER A 955 -15.88 -21.58 -53.74
N THR A 956 -16.58 -20.50 -53.44
CA THR A 956 -17.85 -20.13 -54.10
C THR A 956 -17.98 -18.62 -54.23
N ALA A 957 -18.58 -18.15 -55.33
CA ALA A 957 -18.98 -16.76 -55.50
C ALA A 957 -20.43 -16.71 -56.01
N SER A 958 -21.31 -16.15 -55.20
CA SER A 958 -22.74 -15.97 -55.50
C SER A 958 -23.18 -14.58 -55.04
N THR A 959 -22.92 -13.60 -55.89
CA THR A 959 -23.36 -12.22 -55.74
C THR A 959 -24.43 -11.92 -56.78
N ALA A 960 -25.50 -11.27 -56.34
CA ALA A 960 -26.44 -10.56 -57.17
C ALA A 960 -26.74 -9.22 -56.48
N VAL A 961 -26.51 -8.11 -57.18
CA VAL A 961 -26.85 -6.75 -56.74
C VAL A 961 -28.12 -6.26 -57.43
N ALA A 962 -28.89 -5.38 -56.78
CA ALA A 962 -30.10 -4.81 -57.36
C ALA A 962 -29.80 -3.85 -58.53
N GLY A 963 -28.60 -3.27 -58.56
CA GLY A 963 -28.12 -2.37 -59.60
C GLY A 963 -28.69 -0.95 -59.51
N VAL A 964 -28.10 -0.05 -60.29
CA VAL A 964 -28.48 1.37 -60.35
C VAL A 964 -28.91 1.73 -61.77
N ARG A 965 -30.11 2.30 -61.92
CA ARG A 965 -30.68 2.75 -63.20
C ARG A 965 -30.09 4.10 -63.59
N LEU A 966 -29.44 4.16 -64.74
CA LEU A 966 -28.74 5.35 -65.20
C LEU A 966 -29.61 6.23 -66.10
N PHE A 967 -29.68 7.52 -65.76
CA PHE A 967 -30.40 8.53 -66.53
C PHE A 967 -29.61 9.84 -66.58
N ARG A 968 -29.70 10.64 -67.66
CA ARG A 968 -29.13 12.01 -67.67
C ARG A 968 -29.58 12.85 -66.48
N SER A 969 -30.88 12.89 -66.22
CA SER A 969 -31.49 13.49 -65.03
C SER A 969 -32.69 12.64 -64.60
N PHE A 970 -33.16 12.83 -63.38
CA PHE A 970 -34.35 12.16 -62.84
C PHE A 970 -35.09 13.07 -61.84
N PRO A 971 -36.42 12.94 -61.73
CA PRO A 971 -37.21 13.68 -60.75
C PRO A 971 -37.14 13.03 -59.36
N THR A 972 -37.41 13.84 -58.35
CA THR A 972 -37.65 13.42 -56.96
C THR A 972 -38.94 14.07 -56.46
N PHE A 973 -39.73 13.32 -55.70
CA PHE A 973 -41.07 13.71 -55.27
C PHE A 973 -41.11 13.97 -53.78
N ALA A 974 -42.03 14.85 -53.34
CA ALA A 974 -42.41 14.94 -51.94
C ALA A 974 -43.85 15.44 -51.80
N LYS A 975 -44.59 14.89 -50.83
CA LYS A 975 -45.89 15.43 -50.42
C LYS A 975 -45.72 16.84 -49.83
N VAL A 976 -46.71 17.69 -50.03
CA VAL A 976 -46.80 19.05 -49.48
C VAL A 976 -48.15 19.20 -48.79
N SER A 977 -48.24 19.98 -47.73
CA SER A 977 -49.49 20.21 -47.00
C SER A 977 -50.52 20.98 -47.84
N VAL A 978 -51.76 20.49 -47.87
CA VAL A 978 -52.93 21.25 -48.31
C VAL A 978 -53.20 22.45 -47.38
N PRO A 979 -53.93 23.50 -47.83
CA PRO A 979 -54.25 24.67 -47.00
C PRO A 979 -55.12 24.37 -45.78
N THR A 980 -55.92 23.28 -45.83
CA THR A 980 -56.73 22.79 -44.72
C THR A 980 -57.09 21.32 -44.93
N ASN A 981 -57.21 20.56 -43.84
CA ASN A 981 -57.77 19.21 -43.83
C ASN A 981 -59.29 19.20 -43.52
N THR A 982 -59.95 20.36 -43.40
CA THR A 982 -61.41 20.45 -43.24
C THR A 982 -62.11 20.42 -44.60
N LEU A 983 -62.98 19.44 -44.81
CA LEU A 983 -63.74 19.29 -46.06
C LEU A 983 -64.89 20.32 -46.15
N ASN A 984 -64.84 21.18 -47.17
CA ASN A 984 -65.88 22.16 -47.46
C ASN A 984 -66.45 21.97 -48.86
N ASN A 985 -67.67 22.48 -49.10
CA ASN A 985 -68.24 22.52 -50.44
C ASN A 985 -67.56 23.63 -51.27
N GLY A 986 -67.45 23.44 -52.59
CA GLY A 986 -66.74 24.32 -53.50
C GLY A 986 -65.39 23.74 -53.96
N GLU A 987 -64.57 24.52 -54.68
CA GLU A 987 -63.23 24.08 -55.07
C GLU A 987 -62.35 23.90 -53.82
N GLN A 988 -61.68 22.75 -53.71
CA GLN A 988 -60.77 22.39 -52.63
C GLN A 988 -59.44 21.90 -53.22
N SER A 989 -58.36 22.14 -52.49
CA SER A 989 -57.06 21.50 -52.69
C SER A 989 -57.09 20.13 -52.00
N LEU A 990 -57.01 19.06 -52.78
CA LEU A 990 -57.28 17.68 -52.36
C LEU A 990 -56.01 16.87 -52.08
N LEU A 991 -54.89 17.25 -52.69
CA LEU A 991 -53.53 16.75 -52.43
C LEU A 991 -52.54 17.75 -53.01
N ARG A 992 -51.49 18.12 -52.26
CA ARG A 992 -50.35 18.87 -52.79
C ARG A 992 -49.09 18.02 -52.80
N PHE A 993 -48.27 18.20 -53.83
CA PHE A 993 -46.95 17.61 -53.93
C PHE A 993 -45.99 18.52 -54.68
N LYS A 994 -44.69 18.20 -54.64
CA LYS A 994 -43.66 18.88 -55.43
C LYS A 994 -42.81 17.85 -56.17
N VAL A 995 -42.31 18.27 -57.33
CA VAL A 995 -41.34 17.51 -58.14
C VAL A 995 -40.09 18.36 -58.30
N THR A 996 -38.92 17.79 -58.01
CA THR A 996 -37.62 18.45 -58.11
C THR A 996 -36.73 17.66 -59.05
N ALA A 997 -36.24 18.27 -60.12
CA ALA A 997 -35.32 17.60 -61.04
C ALA A 997 -33.91 17.54 -60.44
N ASN A 998 -33.14 16.50 -60.78
CA ASN A 998 -31.73 16.44 -60.43
C ASN A 998 -30.95 17.63 -61.05
N ALA A 999 -29.88 18.08 -60.41
CA ALA A 999 -29.04 19.18 -60.90
C ALA A 999 -28.34 18.86 -62.24
N ALA A 1000 -28.28 17.58 -62.65
CA ALA A 1000 -27.68 17.15 -63.91
C ALA A 1000 -28.50 17.51 -65.18
N GLY A 1001 -29.78 17.89 -65.06
CA GLY A 1001 -30.57 18.32 -66.21
C GLY A 1001 -32.07 18.51 -65.94
N ASP A 1002 -32.75 19.15 -66.87
CA ASP A 1002 -34.20 19.37 -66.83
C ASP A 1002 -34.97 18.04 -66.96
N VAL A 1003 -36.14 17.94 -66.34
CA VAL A 1003 -37.05 16.78 -66.46
C VAL A 1003 -38.41 17.22 -67.00
N GLY A 1004 -38.91 16.52 -68.03
CA GLY A 1004 -40.26 16.70 -68.55
C GLY A 1004 -41.26 15.73 -67.91
N ILE A 1005 -42.45 16.19 -67.55
CA ILE A 1005 -43.55 15.33 -67.09
C ILE A 1005 -44.68 15.34 -68.14
N TYR A 1006 -45.23 14.18 -68.46
CA TYR A 1006 -46.30 13.99 -69.44
C TYR A 1006 -47.65 13.65 -68.78
N LYS A 1007 -47.65 12.74 -67.79
CA LYS A 1007 -48.86 12.26 -67.11
C LYS A 1007 -48.61 12.02 -65.62
N PHE A 1008 -49.62 12.31 -64.80
CA PHE A 1008 -49.78 11.81 -63.43
C PHE A 1008 -51.09 11.01 -63.32
N THR A 1009 -51.11 9.92 -62.56
CA THR A 1009 -52.34 9.22 -62.16
C THR A 1009 -52.67 9.52 -60.70
N VAL A 1010 -53.93 9.92 -60.42
CA VAL A 1010 -54.43 10.17 -59.06
C VAL A 1010 -55.62 9.29 -58.73
N ARG A 1011 -55.61 8.68 -57.54
CA ARG A 1011 -56.76 7.96 -56.96
C ARG A 1011 -57.50 8.89 -56.01
N VAL A 1012 -58.82 8.94 -56.13
CA VAL A 1012 -59.71 9.65 -55.21
C VAL A 1012 -60.75 8.68 -54.66
N ALA A 1013 -60.94 8.68 -53.35
CA ALA A 1013 -62.00 7.95 -52.66
C ALA A 1013 -62.83 8.93 -51.80
N THR A 1014 -64.13 8.70 -51.67
CA THR A 1014 -65.03 9.55 -50.88
C THR A 1014 -66.01 8.69 -50.08
N THR A 1015 -66.59 9.25 -49.01
CA THR A 1015 -67.68 8.59 -48.26
C THR A 1015 -69.05 9.09 -48.73
N THR A 1016 -69.53 10.22 -48.19
CA THR A 1016 -70.83 10.83 -48.53
C THR A 1016 -70.72 12.09 -49.38
N ALA A 1017 -69.51 12.64 -49.51
CA ALA A 1017 -69.20 13.75 -50.42
C ALA A 1017 -69.02 13.26 -51.87
N THR A 1018 -69.30 14.15 -52.83
CA THR A 1018 -68.99 13.96 -54.25
C THR A 1018 -67.96 14.98 -54.71
N VAL A 1019 -67.15 14.63 -55.72
CA VAL A 1019 -66.08 15.48 -56.25
C VAL A 1019 -66.14 15.52 -57.78
N THR A 1020 -66.19 16.72 -58.36
CA THR A 1020 -66.21 16.96 -59.80
C THR A 1020 -65.20 18.04 -60.18
N GLY A 1021 -64.86 18.17 -61.46
CA GLY A 1021 -63.87 19.16 -61.91
C GLY A 1021 -62.47 18.88 -61.36
N ILE A 1022 -62.09 17.60 -61.28
CA ILE A 1022 -60.78 17.15 -60.80
C ILE A 1022 -59.72 17.49 -61.86
N ASN A 1023 -58.64 18.15 -61.43
CA ASN A 1023 -57.51 18.51 -62.27
C ASN A 1023 -56.25 18.64 -61.42
N ILE A 1024 -55.09 18.85 -62.05
CA ILE A 1024 -53.85 19.21 -61.35
C ILE A 1024 -53.42 20.59 -61.88
N ARG A 1025 -53.22 21.56 -60.99
CA ARG A 1025 -52.60 22.85 -61.33
C ARG A 1025 -51.10 22.80 -61.01
N ALA A 1026 -50.26 23.23 -61.94
CA ALA A 1026 -48.80 23.28 -61.78
C ALA A 1026 -48.29 24.71 -61.63
N TYR A 1027 -47.38 24.92 -60.68
CA TYR A 1027 -46.84 26.22 -60.27
C TYR A 1027 -45.32 26.23 -60.20
N THR A 1028 -44.73 27.41 -60.40
CA THR A 1028 -43.27 27.63 -60.28
C THR A 1028 -42.81 27.92 -58.84
N ASP A 1029 -43.73 28.27 -57.95
CA ASP A 1029 -43.45 28.74 -56.58
C ASP A 1029 -44.16 27.90 -55.50
N SER A 1030 -43.60 27.90 -54.29
CA SER A 1030 -44.17 27.18 -53.13
C SER A 1030 -45.45 27.81 -52.56
N GLY A 1031 -45.81 29.01 -52.99
CA GLY A 1031 -47.07 29.67 -52.64
C GLY A 1031 -48.26 29.21 -53.48
N PHE A 1032 -48.03 28.41 -54.54
CA PHE A 1032 -49.05 27.99 -55.51
C PHE A 1032 -49.74 29.21 -56.16
N SER A 1033 -48.93 30.21 -56.54
CA SER A 1033 -49.40 31.53 -56.98
C SER A 1033 -49.09 31.87 -58.44
N THR A 1034 -48.01 31.29 -58.99
CA THR A 1034 -47.51 31.58 -60.34
C THR A 1034 -47.58 30.31 -61.20
N PRO A 1035 -48.59 30.18 -62.09
CA PRO A 1035 -48.76 29.03 -62.98
C PRO A 1035 -47.55 28.73 -63.87
N VAL A 1036 -47.35 27.45 -64.21
CA VAL A 1036 -46.38 27.04 -65.23
C VAL A 1036 -46.89 27.41 -66.63
N SER A 1037 -46.08 28.19 -67.35
CA SER A 1037 -46.34 28.60 -68.73
C SER A 1037 -46.45 27.41 -69.70
N GLY A 1038 -47.38 27.48 -70.65
CA GLY A 1038 -47.61 26.44 -71.66
C GLY A 1038 -48.78 25.48 -71.36
N LEU A 1039 -49.40 25.64 -70.19
CA LEU A 1039 -50.63 24.95 -69.78
C LEU A 1039 -51.87 25.85 -69.96
N SER A 1040 -52.98 25.52 -69.30
CA SER A 1040 -54.10 26.45 -69.06
C SER A 1040 -53.65 27.68 -68.26
N SER A 1041 -54.38 28.80 -68.35
CA SER A 1041 -53.98 30.08 -67.75
C SER A 1041 -53.96 30.11 -66.21
N ASP A 1042 -54.64 29.16 -65.57
CA ASP A 1042 -54.63 28.90 -64.13
C ASP A 1042 -53.57 27.85 -63.71
N GLY A 1043 -52.82 27.30 -64.67
CA GLY A 1043 -51.87 26.21 -64.48
C GLY A 1043 -52.46 24.80 -64.59
N SER A 1044 -53.75 24.66 -64.89
CA SER A 1044 -54.41 23.36 -65.02
C SER A 1044 -53.82 22.53 -66.16
N LEU A 1045 -53.45 21.28 -65.86
CA LEU A 1045 -52.86 20.31 -66.79
C LEU A 1045 -53.85 19.92 -67.89
N LEU A 1046 -55.08 19.53 -67.56
CA LEU A 1046 -56.11 19.25 -68.55
C LEU A 1046 -56.89 20.52 -68.91
N ALA A 1047 -57.20 20.71 -70.19
CA ALA A 1047 -58.05 21.82 -70.66
C ALA A 1047 -59.54 21.63 -70.31
N THR A 1048 -59.95 20.39 -70.00
CA THR A 1048 -61.27 20.03 -69.47
C THR A 1048 -61.07 19.14 -68.24
N ALA A 1049 -61.55 19.59 -67.09
CA ALA A 1049 -61.39 18.89 -65.82
C ALA A 1049 -62.29 17.64 -65.72
N LEU A 1050 -61.83 16.61 -64.99
CA LEU A 1050 -62.46 15.30 -64.91
C LEU A 1050 -63.65 15.29 -63.94
N THR A 1051 -64.67 14.46 -64.21
CA THR A 1051 -65.73 14.15 -63.24
C THR A 1051 -65.36 12.92 -62.44
N GLY A 1052 -65.26 13.02 -61.11
CA GLY A 1052 -64.99 11.86 -60.26
C GLY A 1052 -66.18 10.91 -60.19
N THR A 1053 -65.98 9.66 -60.59
CA THR A 1053 -66.83 8.54 -60.18
C THR A 1053 -66.39 8.03 -58.81
N ALA A 1054 -67.31 7.49 -58.01
CA ALA A 1054 -67.02 7.04 -56.66
C ALA A 1054 -66.28 5.68 -56.61
N TRP A 1055 -65.70 5.38 -55.43
CA TRP A 1055 -64.93 4.18 -55.06
C TRP A 1055 -63.52 4.06 -55.66
N GLY A 1056 -62.52 4.53 -54.90
CA GLY A 1056 -61.10 4.45 -55.25
C GLY A 1056 -60.56 3.02 -55.24
N SER A 1057 -60.49 2.42 -56.42
CA SER A 1057 -59.85 1.14 -56.74
C SER A 1057 -58.97 1.35 -57.98
N SER A 1058 -58.11 0.39 -58.34
CA SER A 1058 -57.25 0.57 -59.52
C SER A 1058 -57.99 0.62 -60.85
N SER A 1059 -59.28 0.27 -60.89
CA SER A 1059 -60.14 0.45 -62.08
C SER A 1059 -60.87 1.80 -62.13
N THR A 1060 -60.58 2.73 -61.21
CA THR A 1060 -61.16 4.09 -61.15
C THR A 1060 -60.13 5.20 -61.00
N ASP A 1061 -58.86 4.88 -61.30
CA ASP A 1061 -57.76 5.85 -61.25
C ASP A 1061 -57.86 6.91 -62.36
N LEU A 1062 -57.52 8.16 -62.02
CA LEU A 1062 -57.73 9.32 -62.87
C LEU A 1062 -56.41 9.77 -63.51
N GLU A 1063 -56.29 9.52 -64.81
CA GLU A 1063 -55.15 9.95 -65.63
C GLU A 1063 -55.22 11.45 -65.95
N VAL A 1064 -54.21 12.22 -65.51
CA VAL A 1064 -54.08 13.65 -65.75
C VAL A 1064 -52.87 13.93 -66.63
N PHE A 1065 -53.14 14.16 -67.91
CA PHE A 1065 -52.15 14.50 -68.94
C PHE A 1065 -51.90 16.00 -69.01
N ALA A 1066 -50.67 16.41 -69.33
CA ALA A 1066 -50.36 17.80 -69.63
C ALA A 1066 -50.90 18.22 -71.01
N GLN A 1067 -51.68 19.29 -71.04
CA GLN A 1067 -52.28 19.92 -72.22
C GLN A 1067 -52.09 21.45 -72.18
N THR A 1068 -52.05 22.05 -73.37
CA THR A 1068 -52.25 23.49 -73.56
C THR A 1068 -53.71 23.87 -73.31
N SER A 1069 -54.01 25.16 -73.15
CA SER A 1069 -55.38 25.69 -73.09
C SER A 1069 -56.27 25.35 -74.30
N ALA A 1070 -55.68 24.90 -75.42
CA ALA A 1070 -56.38 24.42 -76.62
C ALA A 1070 -56.55 22.89 -76.66
N ALA A 1071 -56.40 22.20 -75.52
CA ALA A 1071 -56.44 20.74 -75.35
C ALA A 1071 -55.36 19.93 -76.11
N ALA A 1072 -54.49 20.57 -76.89
CA ALA A 1072 -53.34 19.92 -77.51
C ALA A 1072 -52.32 19.51 -76.45
N SER A 1073 -51.84 18.26 -76.50
CA SER A 1073 -50.90 17.71 -75.52
C SER A 1073 -49.57 18.46 -75.49
N THR A 1074 -49.00 18.59 -74.30
CA THR A 1074 -47.72 19.25 -74.00
C THR A 1074 -46.98 18.50 -72.89
N THR A 1075 -45.94 19.10 -72.31
CA THR A 1075 -45.17 18.53 -71.19
C THR A 1075 -44.88 19.60 -70.14
N VAL A 1076 -44.89 19.23 -68.85
CA VAL A 1076 -44.50 20.14 -67.75
C VAL A 1076 -43.00 20.02 -67.52
N GLN A 1077 -42.24 21.07 -67.82
CA GLN A 1077 -40.79 21.07 -67.64
C GLN A 1077 -40.38 21.55 -66.23
N VAL A 1078 -39.59 20.73 -65.56
CA VAL A 1078 -38.95 20.95 -64.25
C VAL A 1078 -37.46 21.21 -64.51
N PRO A 1079 -36.96 22.45 -64.44
CA PRO A 1079 -35.57 22.75 -64.75
C PRO A 1079 -34.57 22.10 -63.79
N ALA A 1080 -33.33 21.88 -64.24
CA ALA A 1080 -32.25 21.26 -63.48
C ALA A 1080 -32.09 21.84 -62.07
N GLY A 1081 -32.20 20.99 -61.04
CA GLY A 1081 -32.12 21.39 -59.62
C GLY A 1081 -33.30 22.26 -59.12
N ALA A 1082 -34.24 22.65 -59.98
CA ALA A 1082 -35.39 23.46 -59.62
C ALA A 1082 -36.60 22.60 -59.23
N THR A 1083 -37.56 23.22 -58.55
CA THR A 1083 -38.81 22.60 -58.11
C THR A 1083 -39.99 23.10 -58.95
N ARG A 1084 -40.99 22.23 -59.13
CA ARG A 1084 -42.37 22.57 -59.53
C ARG A 1084 -43.34 22.04 -58.48
N TYR A 1085 -44.39 22.80 -58.22
CA TYR A 1085 -45.38 22.53 -57.18
C TYR A 1085 -46.72 22.21 -57.84
N PHE A 1086 -47.40 21.17 -57.36
CA PHE A 1086 -48.59 20.61 -57.98
C PHE A 1086 -49.73 20.52 -56.96
N ASP A 1087 -50.89 21.04 -57.33
CA ASP A 1087 -52.11 21.03 -56.53
C ASP A 1087 -53.18 20.21 -57.25
N VAL A 1088 -53.55 19.06 -56.70
CA VAL A 1088 -54.70 18.28 -57.15
C VAL A 1088 -55.95 18.97 -56.62
N ILE A 1089 -56.71 19.60 -57.52
CA ILE A 1089 -57.93 20.34 -57.19
C ILE A 1089 -59.18 19.50 -57.47
N GLY A 1090 -60.30 19.85 -56.82
CA GLY A 1090 -61.62 19.39 -57.23
C GLY A 1090 -62.74 20.15 -56.52
N THR A 1091 -63.89 20.27 -57.18
CA THR A 1091 -65.11 20.85 -56.62
C THR A 1091 -65.87 19.81 -55.81
N VAL A 1092 -65.95 20.03 -54.50
CA VAL A 1092 -66.64 19.17 -53.54
C VAL A 1092 -68.10 19.59 -53.38
N ALA A 1093 -68.99 18.60 -53.29
CA ALA A 1093 -70.37 18.77 -52.84
C ALA A 1093 -70.73 17.74 -51.75
N SER A 1094 -71.84 17.98 -51.05
CA SER A 1094 -72.34 17.13 -49.95
C SER A 1094 -71.38 16.94 -48.76
N ALA A 1095 -70.49 17.91 -48.49
CA ALA A 1095 -69.61 17.91 -47.33
C ALA A 1095 -70.39 18.19 -46.01
N SER A 1096 -70.90 17.11 -45.42
CA SER A 1096 -71.56 17.02 -44.10
C SER A 1096 -70.68 16.31 -43.07
N THR A 1097 -71.09 16.25 -41.79
CA THR A 1097 -70.32 15.54 -40.77
C THR A 1097 -70.28 14.02 -41.02
N GLY A 1098 -69.07 13.45 -40.97
CA GLY A 1098 -68.77 12.09 -41.42
C GLY A 1098 -68.39 11.98 -42.91
N ALA A 1099 -68.46 13.08 -43.66
CA ALA A 1099 -67.96 13.12 -45.03
C ALA A 1099 -66.43 13.22 -45.05
N SER A 1100 -65.79 12.46 -45.93
CA SER A 1100 -64.36 12.60 -46.25
C SER A 1100 -64.08 12.45 -47.74
N VAL A 1101 -62.95 13.02 -48.15
CA VAL A 1101 -62.30 12.83 -49.45
C VAL A 1101 -60.85 12.45 -49.18
N GLN A 1102 -60.40 11.35 -49.76
CA GLN A 1102 -59.04 10.81 -49.66
C GLN A 1102 -58.40 10.82 -51.06
N THR A 1103 -57.18 11.35 -51.17
CA THR A 1103 -56.48 11.54 -52.45
C THR A 1103 -55.05 11.00 -52.41
N GLN A 1104 -54.63 10.28 -53.46
CA GLN A 1104 -53.29 9.70 -53.58
C GLN A 1104 -52.74 9.82 -55.01
N LEU A 1105 -51.50 10.28 -55.14
CA LEU A 1105 -50.71 10.10 -56.38
C LEU A 1105 -50.26 8.64 -56.47
N GLN A 1106 -50.54 7.94 -57.57
CA GLN A 1106 -50.10 6.55 -57.79
C GLN A 1106 -48.65 6.50 -58.28
N GLY A 1107 -48.02 5.33 -58.21
CA GLY A 1107 -46.62 5.13 -58.59
C GLY A 1107 -46.27 3.68 -58.91
N ASP A 1108 -45.36 3.50 -59.86
CA ASP A 1108 -45.21 2.26 -60.62
C ASP A 1108 -44.51 1.11 -59.88
N ALA A 1109 -45.04 -0.10 -60.05
CA ALA A 1109 -44.57 -1.32 -59.37
C ALA A 1109 -43.39 -2.01 -60.07
N ALA A 1110 -43.19 -1.79 -61.37
CA ALA A 1110 -42.11 -2.35 -62.18
C ALA A 1110 -41.64 -1.39 -63.29
N TYR A 1111 -40.42 -1.59 -63.80
CA TYR A 1111 -39.87 -0.81 -64.92
C TYR A 1111 -40.48 -1.25 -66.27
N PRO A 1112 -40.71 -0.35 -67.25
CA PRO A 1112 -41.36 -0.70 -68.52
C PRO A 1112 -40.58 -1.73 -69.33
N GLN A 1113 -41.28 -2.69 -69.92
CA GLN A 1113 -40.67 -3.80 -70.65
C GLN A 1113 -40.38 -3.43 -72.12
N LEU A 1114 -39.33 -2.64 -72.32
CA LEU A 1114 -38.95 -2.05 -73.60
C LEU A 1114 -37.59 -2.55 -74.10
N SER A 1115 -37.50 -2.86 -75.39
CA SER A 1115 -36.25 -3.32 -76.04
C SER A 1115 -35.14 -2.27 -76.07
N SER A 1116 -35.48 -0.99 -75.93
CA SER A 1116 -34.57 0.16 -75.86
C SER A 1116 -34.47 0.78 -74.46
N PHE A 1117 -35.12 0.19 -73.45
CA PHE A 1117 -35.26 0.68 -72.05
C PHE A 1117 -35.93 2.06 -71.86
N MET A 1118 -36.02 2.86 -72.92
CA MET A 1118 -36.80 4.10 -73.06
C MET A 1118 -37.76 3.94 -74.26
N GLY A 1119 -38.87 4.67 -74.27
CA GLY A 1119 -39.86 4.65 -75.36
C GLY A 1119 -40.52 5.99 -75.60
N THR A 1120 -41.51 6.05 -76.49
CA THR A 1120 -42.39 7.23 -76.63
C THR A 1120 -43.38 7.32 -75.46
N ALA A 1121 -43.87 8.53 -75.17
CA ALA A 1121 -44.85 8.75 -74.09
C ALA A 1121 -46.12 7.89 -74.25
N LEU A 1122 -46.52 7.65 -75.50
CA LEU A 1122 -47.64 6.77 -75.84
C LEU A 1122 -47.33 5.27 -75.62
N GLN A 1123 -46.09 4.84 -75.85
CA GLN A 1123 -45.69 3.45 -75.55
C GLN A 1123 -45.65 3.18 -74.05
N ILE A 1124 -45.20 4.14 -73.23
CA ILE A 1124 -45.28 4.02 -71.76
C ILE A 1124 -46.76 3.99 -71.32
N ASN A 1125 -47.60 4.86 -71.89
CA ASN A 1125 -49.01 4.89 -71.53
C ASN A 1125 -49.76 3.59 -71.87
N ASN A 1126 -49.29 2.85 -72.88
CA ASN A 1126 -49.91 1.62 -73.36
C ASN A 1126 -49.20 0.35 -72.86
N ASP A 1127 -48.37 0.43 -71.81
CA ASP A 1127 -47.73 -0.75 -71.22
C ASP A 1127 -48.78 -1.73 -70.67
N ALA A 1128 -48.79 -2.95 -71.20
CA ALA A 1128 -49.74 -4.01 -70.85
C ALA A 1128 -49.61 -4.50 -69.39
N GLY A 1129 -48.54 -4.12 -68.67
CA GLY A 1129 -48.38 -4.38 -67.25
C GLY A 1129 -49.07 -3.37 -66.31
N SER A 1130 -49.73 -2.34 -66.83
CA SER A 1130 -50.31 -1.22 -66.05
C SER A 1130 -49.31 -0.47 -65.16
N ASN A 1131 -48.02 -0.45 -65.54
CA ASN A 1131 -46.98 0.36 -64.89
C ASN A 1131 -46.79 1.67 -65.68
N ASN A 1132 -47.83 2.49 -65.69
CA ASN A 1132 -47.87 3.75 -66.44
C ASN A 1132 -48.32 4.96 -65.60
N ASP A 1133 -48.28 4.88 -64.27
CA ASP A 1133 -48.93 5.84 -63.35
C ASP A 1133 -48.26 7.22 -63.32
N LEU A 1134 -46.94 7.25 -63.47
CA LEU A 1134 -46.19 8.46 -63.80
C LEU A 1134 -45.53 8.25 -65.16
N ILE A 1135 -45.59 9.25 -66.04
CA ILE A 1135 -44.85 9.23 -67.31
C ILE A 1135 -44.00 10.49 -67.40
N TRP A 1136 -42.69 10.31 -67.50
CA TRP A 1136 -41.71 11.40 -67.47
C TRP A 1136 -40.54 11.15 -68.44
N SER A 1137 -39.81 12.23 -68.75
CA SER A 1137 -38.65 12.26 -69.63
C SER A 1137 -37.44 12.89 -68.92
N PRO A 1138 -36.26 12.29 -69.04
CA PRO A 1138 -34.99 12.80 -68.54
C PRO A 1138 -34.33 13.83 -69.47
N ASN A 1139 -34.99 14.20 -70.59
CA ASN A 1139 -34.50 15.12 -71.63
C ASN A 1139 -33.07 14.78 -72.07
N ALA A 1140 -32.84 13.53 -72.49
CA ALA A 1140 -31.51 12.96 -72.68
C ALA A 1140 -30.60 13.78 -73.61
N THR A 1141 -31.12 14.43 -74.66
CA THR A 1141 -30.36 15.31 -75.55
C THR A 1141 -30.87 16.75 -75.50
N SER A 1142 -32.10 16.97 -75.96
CA SER A 1142 -32.87 18.22 -75.85
C SER A 1142 -34.13 18.01 -75.02
N THR A 1143 -34.97 19.04 -74.89
CA THR A 1143 -36.35 18.88 -74.40
C THR A 1143 -37.07 17.85 -75.26
N SER A 1144 -37.57 16.78 -74.65
CA SER A 1144 -38.18 15.65 -75.35
C SER A 1144 -39.63 15.92 -75.71
N VAL A 1145 -39.97 15.70 -76.99
CA VAL A 1145 -41.36 15.66 -77.47
C VAL A 1145 -41.97 14.27 -77.24
N ASN A 1146 -43.30 14.16 -77.21
CA ASN A 1146 -44.02 12.91 -76.89
C ASN A 1146 -43.61 11.71 -77.76
N ALA A 1147 -43.19 11.95 -79.01
CA ALA A 1147 -42.75 10.94 -79.97
C ALA A 1147 -41.23 10.62 -79.94
N SER A 1148 -40.49 11.17 -78.98
CA SER A 1148 -39.07 10.82 -78.75
C SER A 1148 -38.99 9.49 -78.01
N ASN A 1149 -38.00 8.64 -78.31
CA ASN A 1149 -37.73 7.44 -77.50
C ASN A 1149 -36.94 7.78 -76.22
N ASP A 1150 -37.52 8.66 -75.40
CA ASP A 1150 -36.91 9.22 -74.19
C ASP A 1150 -37.97 9.46 -73.09
N TRP A 1151 -38.95 8.57 -72.98
CA TRP A 1151 -39.93 8.52 -71.90
C TRP A 1151 -39.81 7.20 -71.13
N THR A 1152 -40.13 7.25 -69.84
CA THR A 1152 -40.17 6.10 -68.93
C THR A 1152 -41.17 6.34 -67.78
N ASN A 1153 -41.34 5.35 -66.89
CA ASN A 1153 -42.31 5.41 -65.79
C ASN A 1153 -41.69 5.76 -64.43
N GLY A 1154 -42.51 5.81 -63.38
CA GLY A 1154 -42.11 6.20 -62.04
C GLY A 1154 -41.30 5.20 -61.20
N TYR A 1155 -40.92 4.04 -61.75
CA TYR A 1155 -40.37 2.94 -60.97
C TYR A 1155 -39.04 3.29 -60.25
N GLY A 1156 -39.08 3.26 -58.92
CA GLY A 1156 -37.94 3.51 -58.04
C GLY A 1156 -37.55 4.98 -57.85
N ILE A 1157 -38.44 5.92 -58.20
CA ILE A 1157 -38.23 7.35 -57.92
C ILE A 1157 -38.24 7.62 -56.41
N VAL A 1158 -37.25 8.39 -55.95
CA VAL A 1158 -37.18 8.83 -54.55
C VAL A 1158 -38.39 9.73 -54.22
N GLY A 1159 -39.18 9.29 -53.25
CA GLY A 1159 -40.37 10.00 -52.76
C GLY A 1159 -41.67 9.67 -53.50
N LEU A 1160 -41.64 8.77 -54.49
CA LEU A 1160 -42.83 8.16 -55.08
C LEU A 1160 -42.78 6.64 -54.86
N PRO A 1161 -43.52 6.10 -53.88
CA PRO A 1161 -43.55 4.65 -53.64
C PRO A 1161 -44.09 3.88 -54.85
N SER A 1162 -43.67 2.62 -54.98
CA SER A 1162 -44.04 1.68 -56.05
C SER A 1162 -45.48 1.14 -55.91
N SER A 1163 -46.39 1.99 -55.45
CA SER A 1163 -47.82 1.75 -55.29
C SER A 1163 -48.55 3.09 -55.25
N ASN A 1164 -48.34 3.88 -54.19
CA ASN A 1164 -48.81 5.26 -54.10
C ASN A 1164 -48.14 6.08 -52.99
N MET A 1165 -48.18 7.40 -53.15
CA MET A 1165 -47.84 8.37 -52.13
C MET A 1165 -48.85 8.33 -50.96
N SER A 1166 -48.38 8.58 -49.73
CA SER A 1166 -49.22 8.63 -48.53
C SER A 1166 -50.40 9.60 -48.71
N ALA A 1167 -51.61 9.11 -48.43
CA ALA A 1167 -52.84 9.83 -48.72
C ALA A 1167 -52.94 11.21 -48.05
N GLU A 1168 -53.59 12.13 -48.75
CA GLU A 1168 -54.20 13.30 -48.15
C GLU A 1168 -55.66 13.00 -47.82
N VAL A 1169 -56.15 13.54 -46.70
CA VAL A 1169 -57.52 13.32 -46.23
C VAL A 1169 -58.12 14.65 -45.79
N LEU A 1170 -59.22 15.04 -46.43
CA LEU A 1170 -60.08 16.13 -45.97
C LEU A 1170 -61.35 15.51 -45.34
N SER A 1171 -61.75 15.99 -44.16
CA SER A 1171 -62.93 15.48 -43.44
C SER A 1171 -63.75 16.57 -42.73
N LYS A 1172 -64.97 16.25 -42.30
CA LYS A 1172 -65.92 17.16 -41.63
C LYS A 1172 -66.82 16.45 -40.63
#